data_AF-A0A1F6DCV7-F1
#
_entry.id   AF-A0A1F6DCV7-F1
#
_cell.length_a   1.000
_cell.length_b   1.000
_cell.length_c   1.000
_cell.angle_alpha   90.00
_cell.angle_beta   90.00
_cell.angle_gamma   90.00
#
_symmetry.space_group_name_H-M   'P 1'
#
loop_
_entity.id
_entity.type
_entity.pdbx_description
1 polymer ?
#
loop_
_entity_poly.entity_id
_entity_poly.type
_entity_poly.pdbx_seq_one_letter_code
_entity_poly.pdbx_strand_id
1 'polypeptide(L)'
;MGEKQRGKPLIGFIGQGFIGKNYADDFERRGYRVVRYSLEEPYVKNKARIPECDIVFIAVPTPTSENGFDASIVRAAVSLVGKGKTAIIKSTIVPGTTRKIQQEFSDRIVIYSPEFLSEVTAAHDAAYPFSNIVGLTMNTPEQKAVAKIIHSVLPKALFRLTCTSTEAEIIKYSHNGSGYTQIMFFNLMYDLASHHGCDWKPIQRALEEDPMISNRYAHPIHKSGRGAGGHCFIKDIAAIREQYGGTVKDEAGSRLLEAMEKKNIQLLRSTGKDLDLLSGVYGDTVLEHPVEKFALPRLSSVHGVTNVLVCTETIDKTDPLLGFFHSWVEEFARHAEHVHVISLSHGERTLPPNVSEHSLGKGSTRGSRFIKRILYTARLMRHAWRERNEYDTVFVHLSPEYIAAAGLLWRLMGKRVGFWYNDAHSSWLTRAAISLSDVLFYSSPNSYAARFPNARHIPTGIDAQMYLNQPRNAKPGSLLFLGRITPKKNLGETLAAVSRLAGKGEKIKLDIYGTTRPEDEKYANQLRSKFSELERSKALSYRGSVLSDQTPAVYASHEIFIHSGSMRGFNKTLYEAMAAGCLVVTSDSEVKEVVDKRLFAADGSAGAIAKAISRALRLTETEAAEERAKLRAFVRREHALSSVAPIMLEMVARKGGKYGA
;
A
#
# COMPACT_ATOMS: atom_id res chain seq x y z
N MET A 1 4.34 22.82 -32.57
CA MET A 1 4.04 23.20 -31.17
C MET A 1 3.64 24.67 -31.17
N GLY A 2 2.36 24.98 -30.91
CA GLY A 2 1.75 26.29 -31.22
C GLY A 2 1.95 27.38 -30.16
N GLU A 3 1.73 28.62 -30.60
CA GLU A 3 1.97 29.93 -29.95
C GLU A 3 1.40 30.14 -28.53
N LYS A 4 0.60 29.22 -27.97
CA LYS A 4 0.03 29.32 -26.60
C LYS A 4 1.07 29.22 -25.46
N GLN A 5 2.32 28.87 -25.73
CA GLN A 5 3.34 28.66 -24.69
C GLN A 5 4.15 29.91 -24.29
N ARG A 6 4.06 31.03 -25.04
CA ARG A 6 4.98 32.18 -24.88
C ARG A 6 4.72 33.10 -23.67
N GLY A 7 3.76 32.80 -22.79
CA GLY A 7 3.39 33.68 -21.65
C GLY A 7 3.30 33.03 -20.27
N LYS A 8 3.58 31.72 -20.11
CA LYS A 8 3.53 31.06 -18.80
C LYS A 8 4.92 31.03 -18.14
N PRO A 9 5.03 31.27 -16.82
CA PRO A 9 6.30 31.20 -16.10
C PRO A 9 6.91 29.80 -16.20
N LEU A 10 8.25 29.71 -16.21
CA LEU A 10 8.96 28.45 -16.05
C LEU A 10 8.86 28.01 -14.59
N ILE A 11 8.32 26.82 -14.35
CA ILE A 11 8.07 26.31 -13.01
C ILE A 11 9.13 25.28 -12.61
N GLY A 12 9.78 25.49 -11.48
CA GLY A 12 10.64 24.50 -10.84
C GLY A 12 9.89 23.71 -9.76
N PHE A 13 10.22 22.44 -9.58
CA PHE A 13 9.82 21.63 -8.43
C PHE A 13 11.05 20.95 -7.84
N ILE A 14 11.37 21.25 -6.59
CA ILE A 14 12.41 20.57 -5.81
C ILE A 14 11.75 19.61 -4.83
N GLY A 15 12.11 18.34 -4.91
CA GLY A 15 11.47 17.23 -4.20
C GLY A 15 10.40 16.56 -5.06
N GLN A 16 10.52 15.25 -5.26
CA GLN A 16 9.62 14.44 -6.10
C GLN A 16 8.94 13.30 -5.33
N GLY A 17 8.77 13.48 -4.01
CA GLY A 17 7.87 12.66 -3.21
C GLY A 17 6.40 12.91 -3.56
N PHE A 18 5.47 12.32 -2.79
CA PHE A 18 4.04 12.37 -3.10
C PHE A 18 3.45 13.78 -3.22
N ILE A 19 4.01 14.80 -2.56
CA ILE A 19 3.58 16.20 -2.75
C ILE A 19 4.14 16.74 -4.08
N GLY A 20 5.46 16.82 -4.19
CA GLY A 20 6.13 17.51 -5.30
C GLY A 20 5.88 16.86 -6.66
N LYS A 21 5.82 15.52 -6.73
CA LYS A 21 5.50 14.80 -7.97
C LYS A 21 4.09 15.13 -8.44
N ASN A 22 3.08 15.03 -7.58
CA ASN A 22 1.68 15.20 -7.99
C ASN A 22 1.36 16.64 -8.41
N TYR A 23 1.94 17.64 -7.75
CA TYR A 23 1.84 19.02 -8.23
C TYR A 23 2.57 19.21 -9.55
N ALA A 24 3.78 18.68 -9.72
CA ALA A 24 4.50 18.79 -10.99
C ALA A 24 3.73 18.12 -12.15
N ASP A 25 3.15 16.94 -11.92
CA ASP A 25 2.31 16.22 -12.89
C ASP A 25 1.09 17.07 -13.29
N ASP A 26 0.43 17.72 -12.32
CA ASP A 26 -0.70 18.60 -12.59
C ASP A 26 -0.30 19.85 -13.40
N PHE A 27 0.80 20.50 -13.05
CA PHE A 27 1.29 21.67 -13.78
C PHE A 27 1.64 21.32 -15.24
N GLU A 28 2.31 20.19 -15.48
CA GLU A 28 2.59 19.69 -16.83
C GLU A 28 1.30 19.41 -17.60
N ARG A 29 0.32 18.76 -16.98
CA ARG A 29 -1.00 18.49 -17.58
C ARG A 29 -1.74 19.77 -17.96
N ARG A 30 -1.62 20.83 -17.16
CA ARG A 30 -2.16 22.18 -17.46
C ARG A 30 -1.29 22.98 -18.44
N GLY A 31 -0.25 22.37 -19.02
CA GLY A 31 0.57 22.92 -20.08
C GLY A 31 1.61 23.96 -19.60
N TYR A 32 2.08 23.85 -18.36
CA TYR A 32 3.26 24.60 -17.89
C TYR A 32 4.55 23.88 -18.31
N ARG A 33 5.60 24.66 -18.54
CA ARG A 33 6.95 24.10 -18.65
C ARG A 33 7.46 23.87 -17.23
N VAL A 34 7.86 22.63 -16.93
CA VAL A 34 8.29 22.23 -15.59
C VAL A 34 9.71 21.70 -15.60
N VAL A 35 10.52 22.15 -14.65
CA VAL A 35 11.83 21.59 -14.30
C VAL A 35 11.70 20.87 -12.97
N ARG A 36 11.88 19.56 -12.99
CA ARG A 36 11.83 18.71 -11.79
C ARG A 36 13.24 18.41 -11.30
N TYR A 37 13.50 18.63 -10.02
CA TYR A 37 14.76 18.29 -9.37
C TYR A 37 14.49 17.50 -8.09
N SER A 38 15.27 16.46 -7.88
CA SER A 38 15.38 15.73 -6.62
C SER A 38 16.76 15.06 -6.58
N LEU A 39 17.12 14.44 -5.45
CA LEU A 39 18.42 13.76 -5.35
C LEU A 39 18.44 12.46 -6.17
N GLU A 40 17.28 11.93 -6.53
CA GLU A 40 17.12 10.72 -7.31
C GLU A 40 17.16 10.98 -8.83
N GLU A 41 17.67 10.00 -9.59
CA GLU A 41 17.51 9.97 -11.05
C GLU A 41 16.03 9.76 -11.44
N PRO A 42 15.54 10.33 -12.56
CA PRO A 42 16.27 11.07 -13.57
C PRO A 42 16.42 12.57 -13.28
N TYR A 43 16.05 13.04 -12.10
CA TYR A 43 15.83 14.46 -11.82
C TYR A 43 17.07 15.17 -11.28
N VAL A 44 18.02 14.43 -10.69
CA VAL A 44 19.27 14.98 -10.15
C VAL A 44 20.05 15.82 -11.17
N LYS A 45 20.06 15.41 -12.45
CA LYS A 45 20.73 16.14 -13.55
C LYS A 45 20.14 17.52 -13.84
N ASN A 46 18.92 17.79 -13.38
CA ASN A 46 18.25 19.08 -13.62
C ASN A 46 18.63 20.14 -12.58
N LYS A 47 19.51 19.84 -11.61
CA LYS A 47 19.94 20.79 -10.57
C LYS A 47 20.36 22.14 -11.14
N ALA A 48 21.18 22.14 -12.19
CA ALA A 48 21.71 23.34 -12.84
C ALA A 48 20.64 24.20 -13.53
N ARG A 49 19.45 23.65 -13.79
CA ARG A 49 18.33 24.34 -14.44
C ARG A 49 17.37 25.01 -13.47
N ILE A 50 17.45 24.70 -12.17
CA ILE A 50 16.60 25.30 -11.15
C ILE A 50 16.76 26.84 -11.08
N PRO A 51 17.98 27.41 -11.16
CA PRO A 51 18.16 28.87 -11.18
C PRO A 51 17.46 29.59 -12.34
N GLU A 52 17.16 28.90 -13.44
CA GLU A 52 16.48 29.47 -14.62
C GLU A 52 14.97 29.66 -14.38
N CYS A 53 14.39 28.94 -13.41
CA CYS A 53 12.95 28.91 -13.16
C CYS A 53 12.46 30.22 -12.53
N ASP A 54 11.29 30.70 -12.95
CA ASP A 54 10.70 31.94 -12.43
C ASP A 54 10.10 31.73 -11.04
N ILE A 55 9.47 30.57 -10.84
CA ILE A 55 8.83 30.14 -9.60
C ILE A 55 9.29 28.71 -9.31
N VAL A 56 9.81 28.45 -8.12
CA VAL A 56 10.28 27.12 -7.70
C VAL A 56 9.52 26.66 -6.48
N PHE A 57 8.73 25.60 -6.62
CA PHE A 57 8.05 24.95 -5.51
C PHE A 57 9.00 23.98 -4.80
N ILE A 58 9.04 24.04 -3.47
CA ILE A 58 9.92 23.25 -2.62
C ILE A 58 9.05 22.32 -1.77
N ALA A 59 9.07 21.03 -2.14
CA ALA A 59 8.30 19.94 -1.53
C ALA A 59 9.25 18.81 -1.11
N VAL A 60 10.25 19.17 -0.31
CA VAL A 60 11.26 18.27 0.26
C VAL A 60 10.85 17.79 1.66
N PRO A 61 11.42 16.66 2.16
CA PRO A 61 11.19 16.23 3.52
C PRO A 61 11.58 17.28 4.56
N THR A 62 10.81 17.35 5.65
CA THR A 62 11.09 18.14 6.84
C THR A 62 11.07 17.19 8.04
N PRO A 63 12.18 16.47 8.28
CA PRO A 63 12.21 15.45 9.31
C PRO A 63 12.05 16.07 10.70
N THR A 64 11.46 15.29 11.58
CA THR A 64 11.44 15.53 13.03
C THR A 64 11.94 14.25 13.65
N SER A 65 12.95 14.36 14.51
CA SER A 65 13.62 13.24 15.16
C SER A 65 13.75 13.54 16.66
N GLU A 66 14.47 12.71 17.40
CA GLU A 66 14.80 12.96 18.81
C GLU A 66 15.56 14.28 19.01
N ASN A 67 16.24 14.77 17.97
CA ASN A 67 16.94 16.06 17.97
C ASN A 67 16.03 17.26 17.59
N GLY A 68 14.74 17.02 17.44
CA GLY A 68 13.74 18.03 17.08
C GLY A 68 13.54 18.18 15.57
N PHE A 69 12.88 19.29 15.20
CA PHE A 69 12.52 19.62 13.82
C PHE A 69 13.70 20.20 13.02
N ASP A 70 13.93 19.69 11.80
CA ASP A 70 15.00 20.17 10.92
C ASP A 70 14.50 20.80 9.60
N ALA A 71 14.92 22.04 9.34
CA ALA A 71 14.67 22.80 8.11
C ALA A 71 15.89 22.89 7.18
N SER A 72 17.00 22.22 7.48
CA SER A 72 18.24 22.24 6.69
C SER A 72 18.00 21.88 5.22
N ILE A 73 17.19 20.86 4.95
CA ILE A 73 16.85 20.40 3.61
C ILE A 73 16.07 21.47 2.84
N VAL A 74 15.14 22.16 3.51
CA VAL A 74 14.38 23.28 2.91
C VAL A 74 15.32 24.44 2.59
N ARG A 75 16.23 24.81 3.50
CA ARG A 75 17.24 25.86 3.27
C ARG A 75 18.14 25.51 2.08
N ALA A 76 18.63 24.27 2.02
CA ALA A 76 19.45 23.78 0.91
C ALA A 76 18.68 23.76 -0.42
N ALA A 77 17.36 23.55 -0.40
CA ALA A 77 16.52 23.66 -1.59
C ALA A 77 16.33 25.13 -2.02
N VAL A 78 16.09 26.05 -1.08
CA VAL A 78 15.96 27.49 -1.35
C VAL A 78 17.26 28.08 -1.89
N SER A 79 18.42 27.58 -1.45
CA SER A 79 19.71 28.06 -1.96
C SER A 79 19.94 27.78 -3.45
N LEU A 80 19.23 26.80 -4.02
CA LEU A 80 19.30 26.48 -5.46
C LEU A 80 18.45 27.41 -6.33
N VAL A 81 17.53 28.17 -5.73
CA VAL A 81 16.67 29.10 -6.46
C VAL A 81 17.49 30.31 -6.89
N GLY A 82 17.34 30.72 -8.16
CA GLY A 82 18.10 31.82 -8.74
C GLY A 82 17.84 33.16 -8.06
N LYS A 83 18.83 34.06 -8.10
CA LYS A 83 18.67 35.43 -7.59
C LYS A 83 17.55 36.15 -8.34
N GLY A 84 16.72 36.91 -7.61
CA GLY A 84 15.54 37.60 -8.13
C GLY A 84 14.37 36.68 -8.49
N LYS A 85 14.48 35.36 -8.28
CA LYS A 85 13.39 34.39 -8.53
C LYS A 85 12.57 34.15 -7.26
N THR A 86 11.49 33.38 -7.40
CA THR A 86 10.58 33.08 -6.28
C THR A 86 10.71 31.64 -5.82
N ALA A 87 10.96 31.42 -4.53
CA ALA A 87 10.89 30.14 -3.85
C ALA A 87 9.55 30.00 -3.09
N ILE A 88 8.80 28.94 -3.39
CA ILE A 88 7.52 28.62 -2.73
C ILE A 88 7.70 27.38 -1.86
N ILE A 89 7.75 27.55 -0.55
CA ILE A 89 7.86 26.43 0.38
C ILE A 89 6.48 25.78 0.52
N LYS A 90 6.38 24.51 0.11
CA LYS A 90 5.21 23.64 0.28
C LYS A 90 5.37 22.72 1.48
N SER A 91 6.60 22.30 1.77
CA SER A 91 6.95 21.45 2.92
C SER A 91 6.44 22.04 4.23
N THR A 92 5.86 21.21 5.10
CA THR A 92 5.44 21.63 6.45
C THR A 92 6.64 22.06 7.28
N ILE A 93 6.63 23.29 7.78
CA ILE A 93 7.72 23.90 8.57
C ILE A 93 7.15 24.61 9.79
N VAL A 94 7.86 24.60 10.92
CA VAL A 94 7.39 25.22 12.17
C VAL A 94 7.18 26.74 12.04
N PRO A 95 6.21 27.34 12.75
CA PRO A 95 5.93 28.77 12.68
C PRO A 95 7.16 29.67 12.89
N GLY A 96 7.32 30.65 12.00
CA GLY A 96 8.44 31.60 11.96
C GLY A 96 9.58 31.20 11.02
N THR A 97 9.59 29.96 10.49
CA THR A 97 10.70 29.44 9.69
C THR A 97 10.85 30.16 8.36
N THR A 98 9.76 30.40 7.61
CA THR A 98 9.82 31.06 6.30
C THR A 98 10.42 32.46 6.39
N ARG A 99 10.14 33.21 7.46
CA ARG A 99 10.73 34.56 7.67
C ARG A 99 12.23 34.49 7.89
N LYS A 100 12.70 33.54 8.71
CA LYS A 100 14.14 33.32 8.92
C LYS A 100 14.84 32.98 7.61
N ILE A 101 14.25 32.08 6.82
CA ILE A 101 14.78 31.73 5.49
C ILE A 101 14.77 32.95 4.55
N GLN A 102 13.73 33.79 4.55
CA GLN A 102 13.73 35.02 3.75
C GLN A 102 14.86 35.99 4.14
N GLN A 103 15.21 36.06 5.43
CA GLN A 103 16.33 36.90 5.91
C GLN A 103 17.68 36.34 5.45
N GLU A 104 17.84 35.01 5.47
CA GLU A 104 19.04 34.31 4.96
C GLU A 104 19.21 34.48 3.43
N PHE A 105 18.11 34.59 2.69
CA PHE A 105 18.08 34.71 1.23
C PHE A 105 17.39 36.01 0.76
N SER A 106 17.97 37.16 1.10
CA SER A 106 17.41 38.49 0.81
C SER A 106 17.41 38.89 -0.68
N ASP A 107 18.17 38.17 -1.52
CA ASP A 107 18.30 38.40 -2.96
C ASP A 107 17.25 37.64 -3.79
N ARG A 108 16.25 37.03 -3.16
CA ARG A 108 15.13 36.31 -3.81
C ARG A 108 13.87 36.37 -2.94
N ILE A 109 12.72 36.04 -3.52
CA ILE A 109 11.45 36.07 -2.81
C ILE A 109 11.15 34.68 -2.24
N VAL A 110 10.95 34.59 -0.92
CA VAL A 110 10.57 33.35 -0.23
C VAL A 110 9.15 33.50 0.30
N ILE A 111 8.27 32.61 -0.14
CA ILE A 111 6.85 32.58 0.22
C ILE A 111 6.49 31.19 0.72
N TYR A 112 5.60 31.13 1.71
CA TYR A 112 5.03 29.87 2.17
C TYR A 112 3.69 29.62 1.46
N SER A 113 3.46 28.42 0.97
CA SER A 113 2.14 28.02 0.45
C SER A 113 1.91 26.56 0.81
N PRO A 114 1.18 26.26 1.90
CA PRO A 114 1.01 24.89 2.35
C PRO A 114 0.29 24.03 1.31
N GLU A 115 0.34 22.72 1.53
CA GLU A 115 -0.53 21.73 0.88
C GLU A 115 -1.51 21.16 1.91
N PHE A 116 -2.59 20.52 1.45
CA PHE A 116 -3.55 19.85 2.33
C PHE A 116 -4.01 18.51 1.74
N LEU A 117 -3.11 17.80 1.06
CA LEU A 117 -3.41 16.55 0.39
C LEU A 117 -3.22 15.34 1.33
N SER A 118 -3.94 14.26 1.06
CA SER A 118 -3.65 12.96 1.66
C SER A 118 -2.73 12.15 0.75
N GLU A 119 -1.88 11.29 1.29
CA GLU A 119 -0.99 10.44 0.47
C GLU A 119 -1.79 9.54 -0.49
N VAL A 120 -2.95 9.05 -0.05
CA VAL A 120 -3.82 8.14 -0.82
C VAL A 120 -4.48 8.85 -2.00
N THR A 121 -4.83 10.13 -1.83
CA THR A 121 -5.55 10.94 -2.83
C THR A 121 -4.69 12.05 -3.42
N ALA A 122 -3.36 11.98 -3.27
CA ALA A 122 -2.44 13.08 -3.55
C ALA A 122 -2.57 13.65 -4.98
N ALA A 123 -2.75 12.79 -5.98
CA ALA A 123 -2.94 13.22 -7.38
C ALA A 123 -4.24 14.01 -7.58
N HIS A 124 -5.33 13.56 -6.95
CA HIS A 124 -6.63 14.22 -6.99
C HIS A 124 -6.59 15.54 -6.22
N ASP A 125 -6.08 15.52 -4.98
CA ASP A 125 -6.06 16.69 -4.10
C ASP A 125 -5.12 17.78 -4.62
N ALA A 126 -4.01 17.41 -5.28
CA ALA A 126 -3.15 18.38 -5.95
C ALA A 126 -3.88 19.07 -7.11
N ALA A 127 -4.72 18.34 -7.87
CA ALA A 127 -5.47 18.87 -9.01
C ALA A 127 -6.73 19.65 -8.60
N TYR A 128 -7.34 19.27 -7.48
CA TYR A 128 -8.59 19.81 -6.93
C TYR A 128 -8.44 20.19 -5.46
N PRO A 129 -7.53 21.12 -5.11
CA PRO A 129 -7.31 21.50 -3.72
C PRO A 129 -8.56 22.19 -3.16
N PHE A 130 -8.96 21.87 -1.93
CA PHE A 130 -10.05 22.60 -1.29
C PHE A 130 -9.65 24.05 -0.93
N SER A 131 -8.36 24.29 -0.66
CA SER A 131 -7.82 25.60 -0.30
C SER A 131 -6.45 25.87 -0.92
N ASN A 132 -6.24 27.12 -1.37
CA ASN A 132 -4.92 27.67 -1.67
C ASN A 132 -4.62 28.84 -0.74
N ILE A 133 -3.57 28.70 0.07
CA ILE A 133 -3.09 29.75 0.97
C ILE A 133 -1.70 30.19 0.53
N VAL A 134 -1.47 31.51 0.52
CA VAL A 134 -0.20 32.14 0.15
C VAL A 134 0.24 33.08 1.27
N GLY A 135 1.31 32.71 1.96
CA GLY A 135 1.86 33.39 3.13
C GLY A 135 3.08 34.25 2.78
N LEU A 136 2.95 35.56 2.94
CA LEU A 136 3.96 36.58 2.65
C LEU A 136 4.92 36.79 3.84
N THR A 137 6.21 36.93 3.58
CA THR A 137 7.20 37.15 4.65
C THR A 137 7.32 38.61 5.06
N MET A 138 7.28 39.52 4.08
CA MET A 138 7.49 40.97 4.27
C MET A 138 6.29 41.83 3.84
N ASN A 139 5.30 41.25 3.15
CA ASN A 139 4.07 41.94 2.72
C ASN A 139 4.31 43.18 1.81
N THR A 140 5.42 43.17 1.06
CA THR A 140 5.77 44.25 0.12
C THR A 140 4.87 44.25 -1.13
N PRO A 141 4.77 45.36 -1.89
CA PRO A 141 4.06 45.39 -3.16
C PRO A 141 4.51 44.30 -4.15
N GLU A 142 5.82 44.03 -4.19
CA GLU A 142 6.42 42.96 -5.00
C GLU A 142 5.92 41.57 -4.59
N GLN A 143 5.97 41.24 -3.29
CA GLN A 143 5.44 39.96 -2.80
C GLN A 143 3.94 39.82 -3.04
N LYS A 144 3.17 40.91 -2.93
CA LYS A 144 1.73 40.91 -3.26
C LYS A 144 1.49 40.65 -4.74
N ALA A 145 2.30 41.20 -5.64
CA ALA A 145 2.23 40.92 -7.07
C ALA A 145 2.56 39.43 -7.35
N VAL A 146 3.62 38.91 -6.74
CA VAL A 146 3.98 37.50 -6.83
C VAL A 146 2.88 36.58 -6.28
N ALA A 147 2.24 36.93 -5.16
CA ALA A 147 1.10 36.18 -4.63
C ALA A 147 -0.08 36.08 -5.61
N LYS A 148 -0.38 37.16 -6.36
CA LYS A 148 -1.39 37.12 -7.43
C LYS A 148 -1.00 36.13 -8.54
N ILE A 149 0.29 36.08 -8.89
CA ILE A 149 0.81 35.10 -9.85
C ILE A 149 0.70 33.67 -9.28
N ILE A 150 1.05 33.45 -8.01
CA ILE A 150 0.95 32.13 -7.38
C ILE A 150 -0.51 31.63 -7.38
N HIS A 151 -1.47 32.48 -7.01
CA HIS A 151 -2.90 32.15 -7.06
C HIS A 151 -3.41 31.86 -8.48
N SER A 152 -2.78 32.40 -9.52
CA SER A 152 -3.15 32.13 -10.91
C SER A 152 -2.54 30.84 -11.45
N VAL A 153 -1.35 30.46 -10.99
CA VAL A 153 -0.68 29.22 -11.44
C VAL A 153 -1.08 27.99 -10.63
N LEU A 154 -1.47 28.13 -9.37
CA LEU A 154 -2.02 27.03 -8.58
C LEU A 154 -3.38 26.58 -9.16
N PRO A 155 -3.73 25.28 -9.01
CA PRO A 155 -5.04 24.78 -9.40
C PRO A 155 -6.18 25.53 -8.73
N LYS A 156 -7.36 25.57 -9.35
CA LYS A 156 -8.51 26.25 -8.75
C LYS A 156 -8.90 25.55 -7.44
N ALA A 157 -9.14 26.35 -6.42
CA ALA A 157 -9.57 25.90 -5.10
C ALA A 157 -10.87 26.59 -4.72
N LEU A 158 -11.66 25.94 -3.85
CA LEU A 158 -12.90 26.52 -3.30
C LEU A 158 -12.62 27.76 -2.46
N PHE A 159 -11.49 27.76 -1.74
CA PHE A 159 -11.06 28.88 -0.90
C PHE A 159 -9.65 29.37 -1.28
N ARG A 160 -9.46 30.69 -1.30
CA ARG A 160 -8.17 31.34 -1.56
C ARG A 160 -7.89 32.40 -0.52
N LEU A 161 -6.68 32.40 0.04
CA LEU A 161 -6.25 33.38 1.04
C LEU A 161 -4.82 33.83 0.77
N THR A 162 -4.58 35.13 0.96
CA THR A 162 -3.23 35.69 1.10
C THR A 162 -3.12 36.26 2.51
N CYS A 163 -2.12 35.82 3.27
CA CYS A 163 -1.85 36.24 4.64
C CYS A 163 -0.33 36.35 4.86
N THR A 164 0.13 36.49 6.10
CA THR A 164 1.56 36.36 6.42
C THR A 164 2.00 34.91 6.42
N SER A 165 3.29 34.67 6.18
CA SER A 165 3.90 33.34 6.19
C SER A 165 3.70 32.61 7.51
N THR A 166 3.86 33.28 8.66
CA THR A 166 3.62 32.64 9.97
C THR A 166 2.15 32.30 10.19
N GLU A 167 1.21 33.14 9.75
CA GLU A 167 -0.21 32.77 9.80
C GLU A 167 -0.47 31.53 8.95
N ALA A 168 0.08 31.46 7.73
CA ALA A 168 -0.07 30.28 6.87
C ALA A 168 0.59 29.01 7.46
N GLU A 169 1.77 29.13 8.08
CA GLU A 169 2.43 28.03 8.82
C GLU A 169 1.55 27.54 9.97
N ILE A 170 0.99 28.46 10.76
CA ILE A 170 0.06 28.14 11.84
C ILE A 170 -1.21 27.49 11.29
N ILE A 171 -1.80 28.00 10.20
CA ILE A 171 -2.98 27.40 9.58
C ILE A 171 -2.74 25.93 9.21
N LYS A 172 -1.56 25.60 8.68
CA LYS A 172 -1.20 24.21 8.36
C LYS A 172 -1.14 23.33 9.62
N TYR A 173 -0.50 23.79 10.69
CA TYR A 173 -0.48 23.07 11.96
C TYR A 173 -1.85 22.99 12.63
N SER A 174 -2.69 24.02 12.54
CA SER A 174 -4.06 23.99 13.04
C SER A 174 -4.90 22.96 12.30
N HIS A 175 -4.72 22.81 10.98
CA HIS A 175 -5.41 21.79 10.20
C HIS A 175 -5.01 20.37 10.65
N ASN A 176 -3.71 20.08 10.69
CA ASN A 176 -3.22 18.75 11.09
C ASN A 176 -3.50 18.48 12.58
N GLY A 177 -3.29 19.47 13.45
CA GLY A 177 -3.53 19.39 14.88
C GLY A 177 -5.00 19.19 15.22
N SER A 178 -5.93 19.85 14.53
CA SER A 178 -7.36 19.61 14.72
C SER A 178 -7.75 18.17 14.37
N GLY A 179 -7.24 17.63 13.26
CA GLY A 179 -7.47 16.23 12.91
C GLY A 179 -6.88 15.26 13.93
N TYR A 180 -5.66 15.54 14.40
CA TYR A 180 -5.01 14.77 15.44
C TYR A 180 -5.83 14.75 16.74
N THR A 181 -6.22 15.92 17.26
CA THR A 181 -7.01 16.05 18.48
C THR A 181 -8.33 15.30 18.38
N GLN A 182 -9.02 15.38 17.24
CA GLN A 182 -10.27 14.65 17.01
C GLN A 182 -10.06 13.12 17.05
N ILE A 183 -9.03 12.62 16.34
CA ILE A 183 -8.70 11.19 16.37
C ILE A 183 -8.43 10.73 17.81
N MET A 184 -7.65 11.52 18.57
CA MET A 184 -7.33 11.21 19.96
C MET A 184 -8.57 11.23 20.85
N PHE A 185 -9.40 12.26 20.73
CA PHE A 185 -10.60 12.40 21.52
C PHE A 185 -11.60 11.27 21.22
N PHE A 186 -11.85 10.95 19.95
CA PHE A 186 -12.72 9.82 19.60
C PHE A 186 -12.15 8.48 20.04
N ASN A 187 -10.83 8.31 20.07
CA ASN A 187 -10.23 7.12 20.68
C ASN A 187 -10.47 7.04 22.20
N LEU A 188 -10.46 8.18 22.91
CA LEU A 188 -10.81 8.22 24.34
C LEU A 188 -12.30 7.93 24.57
N MET A 189 -13.17 8.52 23.76
CA MET A 189 -14.61 8.25 23.83
C MET A 189 -14.93 6.80 23.47
N TYR A 190 -14.17 6.21 22.56
CA TYR A 190 -14.24 4.79 22.22
C TYR A 190 -13.86 3.90 23.41
N ASP A 191 -12.79 4.22 24.13
CA ASP A 191 -12.39 3.53 25.35
C ASP A 191 -13.49 3.61 26.42
N LEU A 192 -14.07 4.81 26.59
CA LEU A 192 -15.16 5.05 27.53
C LEU A 192 -16.43 4.26 27.16
N ALA A 193 -16.86 4.32 25.90
CA ALA A 193 -17.99 3.54 25.40
C ALA A 193 -17.78 2.05 25.62
N SER A 194 -16.58 1.55 25.34
CA SER A 194 -16.22 0.15 25.56
C SER A 194 -16.29 -0.24 27.04
N HIS A 195 -15.82 0.62 27.94
CA HIS A 195 -15.89 0.39 29.39
C HIS A 195 -17.34 0.30 29.90
N HIS A 196 -18.26 1.06 29.29
CA HIS A 196 -19.69 0.99 29.57
C HIS A 196 -20.42 -0.14 28.82
N GLY A 197 -19.72 -0.96 28.04
CA GLY A 197 -20.32 -2.02 27.22
C GLY A 197 -21.16 -1.49 26.05
N CYS A 198 -20.95 -0.24 25.65
CA CYS A 198 -21.66 0.38 24.53
C CYS A 198 -21.05 -0.03 23.18
N ASP A 199 -21.89 -0.20 22.16
CA ASP A 199 -21.44 -0.28 20.76
C ASP A 199 -21.05 1.12 20.27
N TRP A 200 -19.87 1.26 19.65
CA TRP A 200 -19.43 2.51 19.07
C TRP A 200 -20.25 2.90 17.83
N LYS A 201 -20.86 1.96 17.11
CA LYS A 201 -21.51 2.25 15.82
C LYS A 201 -22.65 3.28 15.89
N PRO A 202 -23.60 3.22 16.83
CA PRO A 202 -24.62 4.26 16.93
C PRO A 202 -24.01 5.63 17.22
N ILE A 203 -22.97 5.67 18.07
CA ILE A 203 -22.23 6.89 18.40
C ILE A 203 -21.56 7.44 17.13
N GLN A 204 -20.82 6.59 16.42
CA GLN A 204 -20.16 6.94 15.17
C GLN A 204 -21.14 7.49 14.14
N ARG A 205 -22.27 6.81 13.91
CA ARG A 205 -23.29 7.28 12.97
C ARG A 205 -23.85 8.65 13.37
N ALA A 206 -24.08 8.88 14.65
CA ALA A 206 -24.53 10.18 15.13
C ALA A 206 -23.47 11.27 14.87
N LEU A 207 -22.19 10.97 15.11
CA LEU A 207 -21.07 11.89 14.82
C LEU A 207 -20.89 12.15 13.31
N GLU A 208 -21.15 11.16 12.47
CA GLU A 208 -21.02 11.28 11.00
C GLU A 208 -22.10 12.16 10.37
N GLU A 209 -23.30 12.17 10.96
CA GLU A 209 -24.46 12.98 10.53
C GLU A 209 -24.45 14.39 11.14
N ASP A 210 -23.62 14.64 12.16
CA ASP A 210 -23.52 15.95 12.80
C ASP A 210 -22.72 16.93 11.91
N PRO A 211 -23.36 17.99 11.38
CA PRO A 211 -22.68 18.94 10.50
C PRO A 211 -21.62 19.80 11.21
N MET A 212 -21.59 19.81 12.55
CA MET A 212 -20.61 20.56 13.35
C MET A 212 -19.36 19.73 13.65
N ILE A 213 -19.39 18.42 13.40
CA ILE A 213 -18.28 17.51 13.65
C ILE A 213 -17.65 17.09 12.33
N SER A 214 -16.32 17.15 12.23
CA SER A 214 -15.65 16.62 11.05
C SER A 214 -15.73 15.10 11.07
N ASN A 215 -16.65 14.55 10.27
CA ASN A 215 -16.88 13.12 10.16
C ASN A 215 -15.68 12.32 9.63
N ARG A 216 -14.68 13.00 9.04
CA ARG A 216 -13.43 12.40 8.52
C ARG A 216 -12.67 11.55 9.54
N TYR A 217 -12.80 11.84 10.83
CA TYR A 217 -12.00 11.20 11.89
C TYR A 217 -12.82 10.39 12.88
N ALA A 218 -14.13 10.22 12.66
CA ALA A 218 -15.04 9.55 13.58
C ALA A 218 -14.81 8.02 13.71
N HIS A 219 -13.77 7.48 13.05
CA HIS A 219 -13.37 6.07 13.09
C HIS A 219 -12.13 5.88 14.00
N PRO A 220 -12.29 5.45 15.26
CA PRO A 220 -11.18 5.29 16.22
C PRO A 220 -10.17 4.23 15.77
N ILE A 221 -10.65 3.22 15.04
CA ILE A 221 -9.86 2.18 14.37
C ILE A 221 -9.87 2.51 12.89
N HIS A 222 -8.71 2.88 12.36
CA HIS A 222 -8.58 3.32 10.98
C HIS A 222 -7.34 2.69 10.34
N LYS A 223 -7.52 2.09 9.16
CA LYS A 223 -6.54 1.22 8.49
C LYS A 223 -6.15 0.04 9.38
N SER A 224 -4.89 -0.05 9.78
CA SER A 224 -4.32 -1.17 10.54
C SER A 224 -4.48 -1.05 12.05
N GLY A 225 -5.06 0.04 12.58
CA GLY A 225 -5.13 0.20 14.04
C GLY A 225 -5.60 1.56 14.55
N ARG A 226 -5.36 1.79 15.84
CA ARG A 226 -5.81 2.96 16.60
C ARG A 226 -4.78 4.08 16.58
N GLY A 227 -5.22 5.29 16.96
CA GLY A 227 -4.36 6.47 17.00
C GLY A 227 -4.13 7.14 15.64
N ALA A 228 -3.63 8.36 15.72
CA ALA A 228 -3.29 9.22 14.60
C ALA A 228 -1.90 8.84 14.04
N GLY A 229 -1.90 8.16 12.90
CA GLY A 229 -0.71 7.64 12.23
C GLY A 229 -0.42 8.32 10.87
N GLY A 230 0.48 7.73 10.09
CA GLY A 230 0.97 8.27 8.83
C GLY A 230 2.03 9.37 8.97
N HIS A 231 2.62 9.75 7.82
CA HIS A 231 3.82 10.59 7.77
C HIS A 231 3.68 12.01 8.34
N CYS A 232 2.46 12.57 8.40
CA CYS A 232 2.27 13.94 8.87
C CYS A 232 1.97 14.00 10.38
N PHE A 233 1.02 13.23 10.89
CA PHE A 233 0.54 13.39 12.27
C PHE A 233 1.62 13.16 13.33
N ILE A 234 2.40 12.08 13.21
CA ILE A 234 3.41 11.71 14.22
C ILE A 234 4.50 12.78 14.31
N LYS A 235 5.07 13.19 13.17
CA LYS A 235 6.16 14.18 13.13
C LYS A 235 5.68 15.61 13.44
N ASP A 236 4.51 16.01 12.93
CA ASP A 236 4.03 17.39 13.06
C ASP A 236 3.61 17.68 14.51
N ILE A 237 3.02 16.70 15.21
CA ILE A 237 2.71 16.89 16.64
C ILE A 237 3.97 17.00 17.49
N ALA A 238 4.99 16.16 17.23
CA ALA A 238 6.28 16.27 17.91
C ALA A 238 6.89 17.67 17.70
N ALA A 239 6.92 18.14 16.45
CA ALA A 239 7.48 19.44 16.08
C ALA A 239 6.72 20.62 16.71
N ILE A 240 5.39 20.61 16.69
CA ILE A 240 4.60 21.73 17.24
C ILE A 240 4.59 21.73 18.77
N ARG A 241 4.65 20.55 19.42
CA ARG A 241 4.77 20.44 20.88
C ARG A 241 6.05 21.12 21.35
N GLU A 242 7.18 20.78 20.73
CA GLU A 242 8.48 21.39 21.04
C GLU A 242 8.46 22.90 20.80
N GLN A 243 7.96 23.33 19.64
CA GLN A 243 7.86 24.75 19.29
C GLN A 243 6.96 25.53 20.26
N TYR A 244 5.82 24.98 20.65
CA TYR A 244 4.88 25.60 21.58
C TYR A 244 5.50 25.76 22.97
N GLY A 245 6.07 24.68 23.52
CA GLY A 245 6.73 24.70 24.83
C GLY A 245 7.90 25.66 24.90
N GLY A 246 8.73 25.72 23.84
CA GLY A 246 9.86 26.64 23.76
C GLY A 246 9.46 28.12 23.59
N THR A 247 8.30 28.40 23.00
CA THR A 247 7.90 29.76 22.61
C THR A 247 6.90 30.39 23.57
N VAL A 248 5.82 29.69 23.90
CA VAL A 248 4.67 30.25 24.63
C VAL A 248 4.91 30.22 26.14
N LYS A 249 5.71 29.25 26.63
CA LYS A 249 5.98 29.03 28.06
C LYS A 249 4.70 28.85 28.90
N ASP A 250 3.65 28.30 28.30
CA ASP A 250 2.44 27.85 28.98
C ASP A 250 2.61 26.39 29.42
N GLU A 251 2.75 26.18 30.73
CA GLU A 251 2.94 24.86 31.31
C GLU A 251 1.72 23.95 31.13
N ALA A 252 0.51 24.49 31.30
CA ALA A 252 -0.72 23.70 31.18
C ALA A 252 -0.94 23.26 29.72
N GLY A 253 -0.78 24.18 28.77
CA GLY A 253 -0.84 23.87 27.34
C GLY A 253 0.23 22.87 26.90
N SER A 254 1.46 22.99 27.42
CA SER A 254 2.53 22.04 27.11
C SER A 254 2.24 20.63 27.60
N ARG A 255 1.75 20.49 28.84
CA ARG A 255 1.34 19.19 29.40
C ARG A 255 0.19 18.56 28.63
N LEU A 256 -0.76 19.37 28.12
CA LEU A 256 -1.86 18.88 27.29
C LEU A 256 -1.34 18.24 25.99
N LEU A 257 -0.45 18.93 25.27
CA LEU A 257 0.15 18.42 24.04
C LEU A 257 0.96 17.14 24.31
N GLU A 258 1.75 17.13 25.38
CA GLU A 258 2.53 15.96 25.79
C GLU A 258 1.65 14.75 26.14
N ALA A 259 0.54 14.97 26.86
CA ALA A 259 -0.39 13.90 27.21
C ALA A 259 -1.04 13.28 25.96
N MET A 260 -1.45 14.11 25.00
CA MET A 260 -2.02 13.63 23.73
C MET A 260 -0.98 12.86 22.89
N GLU A 261 0.27 13.34 22.85
CA GLU A 261 1.39 12.64 22.22
C GLU A 261 1.60 11.26 22.84
N LYS A 262 1.80 11.17 24.16
CA LYS A 262 2.00 9.90 24.88
C LYS A 262 0.85 8.92 24.67
N LYS A 263 -0.41 9.38 24.74
CA LYS A 263 -1.58 8.53 24.49
C LYS A 263 -1.61 8.02 23.05
N ASN A 264 -1.21 8.84 22.07
CA ASN A 264 -1.17 8.39 20.67
C ASN A 264 -0.10 7.33 20.45
N ILE A 265 1.10 7.54 21.02
CA ILE A 265 2.18 6.55 21.01
C ILE A 265 1.67 5.22 21.58
N GLN A 266 0.97 5.24 22.72
CA GLN A 266 0.36 4.05 23.30
C GLN A 266 -0.63 3.36 22.34
N LEU A 267 -1.51 4.11 21.67
CA LEU A 267 -2.52 3.57 20.74
C LEU A 267 -1.91 2.95 19.47
N LEU A 268 -0.90 3.63 18.89
CA LEU A 268 -0.19 3.14 17.72
C LEU A 268 0.53 1.82 18.05
N ARG A 269 1.19 1.77 19.22
CA ARG A 269 1.93 0.59 19.67
C ARG A 269 1.03 -0.58 20.05
N SER A 270 -0.09 -0.31 20.72
CA SER A 270 -1.04 -1.36 21.13
C SER A 270 -1.66 -2.10 19.95
N THR A 271 -1.69 -1.47 18.76
CA THR A 271 -2.21 -2.04 17.51
C THR A 271 -1.13 -2.33 16.45
N GLY A 272 0.13 -2.05 16.73
CA GLY A 272 1.24 -2.26 15.79
C GLY A 272 1.19 -1.35 14.55
N LYS A 273 0.52 -0.20 14.63
CA LYS A 273 0.34 0.75 13.53
C LYS A 273 1.51 1.73 13.44
N ASP A 274 2.06 1.89 12.23
CA ASP A 274 3.06 2.90 11.88
C ASP A 274 4.32 2.94 12.80
N LEU A 275 4.77 1.79 13.29
CA LEU A 275 5.88 1.68 14.26
C LEU A 275 7.23 2.21 13.74
N ASP A 276 7.49 2.09 12.44
CA ASP A 276 8.66 2.64 11.76
C ASP A 276 8.66 4.16 11.70
N LEU A 277 7.48 4.77 11.51
CA LEU A 277 7.34 6.23 11.56
C LEU A 277 7.51 6.73 12.99
N LEU A 278 7.02 5.95 13.95
CA LEU A 278 7.17 6.23 15.35
C LEU A 278 8.65 6.17 15.78
N SER A 279 9.39 5.11 15.40
CA SER A 279 10.81 5.03 15.71
C SER A 279 11.65 6.06 14.95
N GLY A 280 11.25 6.43 13.73
CA GLY A 280 11.90 7.51 13.00
C GLY A 280 11.81 8.89 13.68
N VAL A 281 10.77 9.13 14.48
CA VAL A 281 10.56 10.39 15.20
C VAL A 281 11.12 10.34 16.63
N TYR A 282 10.92 9.24 17.36
CA TYR A 282 11.21 9.14 18.79
C TYR A 282 12.34 8.15 19.13
N GLY A 283 13.05 7.62 18.13
CA GLY A 283 14.08 6.59 18.31
C GLY A 283 13.49 5.19 18.54
N ASP A 284 14.33 4.15 18.47
CA ASP A 284 13.87 2.77 18.62
C ASP A 284 13.42 2.42 20.05
N THR A 285 13.91 3.14 21.06
CA THR A 285 13.56 2.94 22.49
C THR A 285 12.07 3.14 22.77
N VAL A 286 11.39 3.95 21.95
CA VAL A 286 9.94 4.15 22.02
C VAL A 286 9.18 2.83 21.80
N LEU A 287 9.78 1.83 21.13
CA LEU A 287 9.18 0.54 20.84
C LEU A 287 9.42 -0.52 21.91
N GLU A 288 10.37 -0.32 22.82
CA GLU A 288 10.83 -1.34 23.79
C GLU A 288 9.91 -1.50 25.01
N HIS A 289 9.19 -0.44 25.39
CA HIS A 289 8.41 -0.44 26.63
C HIS A 289 7.15 -1.33 26.53
N PRO A 290 6.84 -2.25 27.44
CA PRO A 290 5.65 -3.09 27.30
C PRO A 290 4.36 -2.24 27.18
N VAL A 291 3.51 -2.58 26.20
CA VAL A 291 2.18 -1.98 26.01
C VAL A 291 1.17 -3.11 25.93
N GLU A 292 0.08 -2.97 26.66
CA GLU A 292 -1.06 -3.87 26.54
C GLU A 292 -1.58 -3.86 25.10
N LYS A 293 -1.56 -5.03 24.45
CA LYS A 293 -2.04 -5.15 23.07
C LYS A 293 -3.54 -4.93 23.05
N PHE A 294 -3.97 -4.00 22.22
CA PHE A 294 -5.38 -3.77 22.01
C PHE A 294 -5.90 -4.81 21.02
N ALA A 295 -6.81 -5.68 21.47
CA ALA A 295 -7.51 -6.58 20.59
C ALA A 295 -8.46 -5.75 19.71
N LEU A 296 -8.20 -5.74 18.40
CA LEU A 296 -9.09 -5.05 17.47
C LEU A 296 -10.50 -5.66 17.59
N PRO A 297 -11.54 -4.83 17.79
CA PRO A 297 -12.92 -5.27 17.77
C PRO A 297 -13.16 -6.02 16.48
N ARG A 298 -13.66 -7.24 16.63
CA ARG A 298 -14.16 -8.02 15.52
C ARG A 298 -15.25 -7.18 14.84
N LEU A 299 -15.22 -7.12 13.51
CA LEU A 299 -16.24 -6.49 12.69
C LEU A 299 -17.59 -6.90 13.23
N SER A 300 -18.34 -5.97 13.79
CA SER A 300 -19.74 -6.18 14.02
C SER A 300 -20.43 -5.93 12.68
N SER A 301 -21.25 -6.85 12.21
CA SER A 301 -22.06 -6.63 11.02
C SER A 301 -23.21 -5.67 11.38
N VAL A 302 -24.00 -5.23 10.39
CA VAL A 302 -25.22 -4.45 10.64
C VAL A 302 -26.25 -5.25 11.47
N HIS A 303 -25.99 -6.52 11.81
CA HIS A 303 -26.86 -7.40 12.62
C HIS A 303 -26.18 -8.02 13.86
N GLY A 304 -25.12 -7.43 14.41
CA GLY A 304 -24.36 -8.04 15.49
C GLY A 304 -23.13 -8.78 14.98
N VAL A 305 -22.36 -9.37 15.89
CA VAL A 305 -21.00 -9.88 15.70
C VAL A 305 -20.85 -10.69 14.39
N THR A 306 -19.84 -10.40 13.56
CA THR A 306 -19.74 -11.04 12.24
C THR A 306 -19.17 -12.44 12.38
N ASN A 307 -20.02 -13.44 12.17
CA ASN A 307 -19.59 -14.80 11.94
C ASN A 307 -19.49 -15.06 10.43
N VAL A 308 -18.37 -15.60 9.97
CA VAL A 308 -18.05 -15.73 8.55
C VAL A 308 -17.95 -17.19 8.16
N LEU A 309 -18.67 -17.59 7.12
CA LEU A 309 -18.44 -18.86 6.44
C LEU A 309 -17.50 -18.65 5.25
N VAL A 310 -16.27 -19.17 5.36
CA VAL A 310 -15.27 -19.17 4.30
C VAL A 310 -15.33 -20.48 3.52
N CYS A 311 -15.55 -20.42 2.21
CA CYS A 311 -15.44 -21.57 1.31
C CYS A 311 -14.17 -21.44 0.47
N THR A 312 -13.31 -22.47 0.48
CA THR A 312 -12.07 -22.51 -0.29
C THR A 312 -11.73 -23.95 -0.69
N GLU A 313 -10.84 -24.15 -1.65
CA GLU A 313 -10.47 -25.51 -2.08
C GLU A 313 -9.67 -26.27 -1.01
N THR A 314 -8.68 -25.62 -0.40
CA THR A 314 -7.75 -26.23 0.56
C THR A 314 -7.38 -25.26 1.66
N ILE A 315 -7.29 -25.75 2.90
CA ILE A 315 -6.60 -25.10 4.02
C ILE A 315 -5.49 -26.03 4.48
N ASP A 316 -4.27 -25.74 4.03
CA ASP A 316 -3.11 -26.58 4.30
C ASP A 316 -1.84 -25.75 4.11
N LYS A 317 -1.06 -25.51 5.18
CA LYS A 317 0.20 -24.77 5.09
C LYS A 317 1.20 -25.46 4.15
N THR A 318 1.06 -26.78 3.96
CA THR A 318 1.90 -27.60 3.09
C THR A 318 1.42 -27.62 1.63
N ASP A 319 0.34 -26.92 1.28
CA ASP A 319 -0.04 -26.74 -0.13
C ASP A 319 0.82 -25.63 -0.78
N PRO A 320 1.62 -25.95 -1.81
CA PRO A 320 2.54 -24.99 -2.43
C PRO A 320 1.84 -23.89 -3.26
N LEU A 321 0.53 -23.99 -3.48
CA LEU A 321 -0.25 -23.06 -4.29
C LEU A 321 -1.28 -22.29 -3.47
N LEU A 322 -1.98 -22.98 -2.57
CA LEU A 322 -3.08 -22.43 -1.77
C LEU A 322 -2.74 -22.28 -0.29
N GLY A 323 -1.57 -22.71 0.17
CA GLY A 323 -1.19 -22.63 1.58
C GLY A 323 -1.16 -21.21 2.14
N PHE A 324 -0.97 -20.21 1.30
CA PHE A 324 -1.06 -18.80 1.72
C PHE A 324 -2.43 -18.39 2.24
N PHE A 325 -3.50 -19.08 1.83
CA PHE A 325 -4.84 -18.76 2.26
C PHE A 325 -5.06 -19.14 3.73
N HIS A 326 -4.14 -19.89 4.34
CA HIS A 326 -4.09 -20.06 5.78
C HIS A 326 -3.90 -18.72 6.52
N SER A 327 -2.97 -17.87 6.08
CA SER A 327 -2.77 -16.53 6.67
C SER A 327 -4.03 -15.65 6.51
N TRP A 328 -4.80 -15.84 5.44
CA TRP A 328 -6.08 -15.16 5.23
C TRP A 328 -7.13 -15.58 6.26
N VAL A 329 -7.24 -16.88 6.54
CA VAL A 329 -8.16 -17.39 7.57
C VAL A 329 -7.72 -16.91 8.96
N GLU A 330 -6.42 -16.93 9.26
CA GLU A 330 -5.88 -16.37 10.50
C GLU A 330 -6.21 -14.87 10.64
N GLU A 331 -6.07 -14.10 9.56
CA GLU A 331 -6.41 -12.67 9.56
C GLU A 331 -7.93 -12.46 9.70
N PHE A 332 -8.77 -13.21 8.99
CA PHE A 332 -10.22 -13.15 9.18
C PHE A 332 -10.62 -13.48 10.62
N ALA A 333 -9.97 -14.46 11.25
CA ALA A 333 -10.22 -14.81 12.64
C ALA A 333 -9.85 -13.71 13.65
N ARG A 334 -8.96 -12.77 13.28
CA ARG A 334 -8.69 -11.56 14.09
C ARG A 334 -9.85 -10.57 14.04
N HIS A 335 -10.58 -10.54 12.92
CA HIS A 335 -11.65 -9.56 12.65
C HIS A 335 -13.06 -10.15 12.73
N ALA A 336 -13.24 -11.47 12.85
CA ALA A 336 -14.53 -12.14 12.97
C ALA A 336 -14.70 -12.78 14.33
N GLU A 337 -15.94 -12.90 14.81
CA GLU A 337 -16.20 -13.61 16.07
C GLU A 337 -15.84 -15.07 15.95
N HIS A 338 -16.42 -15.69 14.94
CA HIS A 338 -16.13 -17.05 14.56
C HIS A 338 -15.96 -17.16 13.05
N VAL A 339 -15.02 -18.01 12.63
CA VAL A 339 -14.82 -18.33 11.21
C VAL A 339 -15.10 -19.80 11.00
N HIS A 340 -16.15 -20.10 10.25
CA HIS A 340 -16.37 -21.44 9.72
C HIS A 340 -15.63 -21.58 8.40
N VAL A 341 -14.86 -22.65 8.22
CA VAL A 341 -14.17 -22.92 6.96
C VAL A 341 -14.68 -24.22 6.36
N ILE A 342 -15.22 -24.18 5.14
CA ILE A 342 -15.55 -25.36 4.35
C ILE A 342 -14.48 -25.55 3.26
N SER A 343 -13.78 -26.69 3.29
CA SER A 343 -12.70 -27.02 2.35
C SER A 343 -12.83 -28.43 1.73
N LEU A 344 -12.30 -28.64 0.52
CA LEU A 344 -12.23 -29.97 -0.11
C LEU A 344 -11.13 -30.84 0.50
N SER A 345 -9.97 -30.25 0.80
CA SER A 345 -8.82 -30.89 1.42
C SER A 345 -8.31 -30.11 2.63
N HIS A 346 -7.67 -30.83 3.56
CA HIS A 346 -7.03 -30.30 4.75
C HIS A 346 -5.68 -30.97 4.98
N GLY A 347 -4.74 -30.27 5.62
CA GLY A 347 -3.40 -30.79 5.97
C GLY A 347 -2.96 -30.43 7.40
N GLU A 348 -1.67 -30.13 7.60
CA GLU A 348 -1.01 -29.91 8.91
C GLU A 348 -1.42 -28.56 9.56
N ARG A 349 -1.67 -28.55 10.89
CA ARG A 349 -2.63 -27.60 11.50
C ARG A 349 -2.14 -26.88 12.76
N THR A 350 -2.27 -25.56 12.74
CA THR A 350 -2.63 -24.74 13.90
C THR A 350 -3.52 -23.59 13.42
N LEU A 351 -4.83 -23.74 13.59
CA LEU A 351 -5.80 -22.67 13.35
C LEU A 351 -6.13 -21.96 14.68
N PRO A 352 -6.50 -20.66 14.65
CA PRO A 352 -6.95 -19.96 15.84
C PRO A 352 -8.16 -20.65 16.50
N PRO A 353 -8.35 -20.50 17.83
CA PRO A 353 -9.39 -21.22 18.57
C PRO A 353 -10.83 -20.85 18.14
N ASN A 354 -11.03 -19.70 17.50
CA ASN A 354 -12.31 -19.26 16.96
C ASN A 354 -12.51 -19.63 15.48
N VAL A 355 -11.85 -20.71 15.02
CA VAL A 355 -12.01 -21.23 13.66
C VAL A 355 -12.51 -22.67 13.71
N SER A 356 -13.69 -22.91 13.14
CA SER A 356 -14.24 -24.27 12.97
C SER A 356 -14.09 -24.73 11.53
N GLU A 357 -13.37 -25.83 11.33
CA GLU A 357 -13.17 -26.40 10.00
C GLU A 357 -14.15 -27.55 9.71
N HIS A 358 -14.71 -27.55 8.50
CA HIS A 358 -15.65 -28.55 7.98
C HIS A 358 -15.14 -29.10 6.65
N SER A 359 -14.70 -30.35 6.64
CA SER A 359 -14.19 -30.96 5.40
C SER A 359 -15.30 -31.58 4.55
N LEU A 360 -15.30 -31.28 3.25
CA LEU A 360 -16.11 -32.01 2.26
C LEU A 360 -15.54 -33.40 1.96
N GLY A 361 -14.32 -33.71 2.44
CA GLY A 361 -13.68 -35.02 2.46
C GLY A 361 -13.12 -35.50 1.13
N LYS A 362 -11.80 -35.43 0.93
CA LYS A 362 -11.11 -35.91 -0.29
C LYS A 362 -10.81 -37.42 -0.32
N GLY A 363 -11.29 -38.21 0.66
CA GLY A 363 -10.85 -39.59 0.89
C GLY A 363 -11.82 -40.73 0.53
N SER A 364 -11.32 -41.69 -0.27
CA SER A 364 -11.66 -43.14 -0.29
C SER A 364 -12.85 -43.74 -1.06
N THR A 365 -13.66 -43.01 -1.84
CA THR A 365 -14.69 -43.67 -2.67
C THR A 365 -14.18 -44.00 -4.08
N ARG A 366 -13.99 -45.31 -4.37
CA ARG A 366 -14.01 -45.83 -5.75
C ARG A 366 -15.39 -45.48 -6.35
N GLY A 367 -15.42 -44.79 -7.49
CA GLY A 367 -16.69 -44.41 -8.11
C GLY A 367 -16.55 -43.30 -9.16
N SER A 368 -17.56 -43.19 -10.01
CA SER A 368 -17.64 -42.20 -11.10
C SER A 368 -17.51 -40.76 -10.58
N ARG A 369 -16.83 -39.90 -11.37
CA ARG A 369 -16.65 -38.46 -11.12
C ARG A 369 -17.97 -37.73 -10.84
N PHE A 370 -19.06 -38.22 -11.44
CA PHE A 370 -20.41 -37.69 -11.24
C PHE A 370 -20.95 -37.90 -9.81
N ILE A 371 -20.83 -39.13 -9.29
CA ILE A 371 -21.29 -39.48 -7.92
C ILE A 371 -20.52 -38.66 -6.87
N LYS A 372 -19.20 -38.47 -7.06
CA LYS A 372 -18.38 -37.63 -6.18
C LYS A 372 -18.89 -36.19 -6.13
N ARG A 373 -19.24 -35.62 -7.29
CA ARG A 373 -19.77 -34.24 -7.36
C ARG A 373 -21.11 -34.10 -6.62
N ILE A 374 -22.01 -35.08 -6.76
CA ILE A 374 -23.27 -35.09 -6.00
C ILE A 374 -23.01 -35.16 -4.49
N LEU A 375 -22.11 -36.06 -4.05
CA LEU A 375 -21.78 -36.20 -2.63
C LEU A 375 -21.14 -34.93 -2.06
N TYR A 376 -20.24 -34.27 -2.79
CA TYR A 376 -19.64 -33.00 -2.38
C TYR A 376 -20.69 -31.89 -2.27
N THR A 377 -21.56 -31.76 -3.28
CA THR A 377 -22.66 -30.80 -3.25
C THR A 377 -23.60 -31.07 -2.07
N ALA A 378 -23.98 -32.33 -1.83
CA ALA A 378 -24.84 -32.71 -0.70
C ALA A 378 -24.19 -32.39 0.66
N ARG A 379 -22.88 -32.64 0.81
CA ARG A 379 -22.12 -32.27 2.03
C ARG A 379 -22.06 -30.76 2.21
N LEU A 380 -21.76 -30.01 1.14
CA LEU A 380 -21.74 -28.55 1.17
C LEU A 380 -23.10 -28.00 1.60
N MET A 381 -24.19 -28.47 0.98
CA MET A 381 -25.55 -28.06 1.32
C MET A 381 -25.89 -28.43 2.77
N ARG A 382 -25.45 -29.60 3.24
CA ARG A 382 -25.63 -30.02 4.64
C ARG A 382 -24.91 -29.08 5.61
N HIS A 383 -23.65 -28.74 5.37
CA HIS A 383 -22.92 -27.80 6.24
C HIS A 383 -23.49 -26.39 6.17
N ALA A 384 -23.78 -25.89 4.96
CA ALA A 384 -24.44 -24.59 4.77
C ALA A 384 -25.78 -24.52 5.52
N TRP A 385 -26.56 -25.60 5.54
CA TRP A 385 -27.83 -25.63 6.28
C TRP A 385 -27.65 -25.86 7.78
N ARG A 386 -26.79 -26.80 8.19
CA ARG A 386 -26.62 -27.17 9.60
C ARG A 386 -26.06 -26.00 10.41
N GLU A 387 -25.04 -25.33 9.87
CA GLU A 387 -24.34 -24.22 10.53
C GLU A 387 -25.00 -22.86 10.26
N ARG A 388 -26.19 -22.81 9.64
CA ARG A 388 -26.83 -21.57 9.16
C ARG A 388 -27.05 -20.46 10.21
N ASN A 389 -27.09 -20.84 11.48
CA ASN A 389 -27.26 -19.93 12.61
C ASN A 389 -25.92 -19.46 13.20
N GLU A 390 -24.81 -20.07 12.76
CA GLU A 390 -23.45 -19.82 13.26
C GLU A 390 -22.63 -18.94 12.29
N TYR A 391 -23.23 -18.42 11.21
CA TYR A 391 -22.58 -17.47 10.30
C TYR A 391 -23.59 -16.50 9.69
N ASP A 392 -23.18 -15.25 9.47
CA ASP A 392 -24.01 -14.18 8.92
C ASP A 392 -23.69 -13.89 7.45
N THR A 393 -22.42 -14.09 7.10
CA THR A 393 -21.89 -13.80 5.78
C THR A 393 -21.11 -14.99 5.24
N VAL A 394 -21.03 -15.05 3.91
CA VAL A 394 -20.30 -16.09 3.20
C VAL A 394 -19.22 -15.43 2.36
N PHE A 395 -18.00 -15.91 2.49
CA PHE A 395 -16.88 -15.52 1.66
C PHE A 395 -16.39 -16.73 0.86
N VAL A 396 -16.38 -16.65 -0.47
CA VAL A 396 -15.93 -17.73 -1.34
C VAL A 396 -14.68 -17.31 -2.10
N HIS A 397 -13.63 -18.12 -1.98
CA HIS A 397 -12.33 -17.89 -2.62
C HIS A 397 -12.18 -18.73 -3.89
N LEU A 398 -12.06 -18.08 -5.05
CA LEU A 398 -11.74 -18.62 -6.39
C LEU A 398 -12.68 -19.68 -6.98
N SER A 399 -13.54 -20.32 -6.19
CA SER A 399 -14.28 -21.52 -6.61
C SER A 399 -15.77 -21.23 -6.86
N PRO A 400 -16.18 -20.97 -8.14
CA PRO A 400 -17.58 -20.70 -8.49
C PRO A 400 -18.53 -21.88 -8.18
N GLU A 401 -18.01 -23.10 -8.06
CA GLU A 401 -18.76 -24.31 -7.76
C GLU A 401 -19.55 -24.21 -6.45
N TYR A 402 -18.96 -23.59 -5.42
CA TYR A 402 -19.62 -23.44 -4.11
C TYR A 402 -20.83 -22.51 -4.21
N ILE A 403 -20.69 -21.39 -4.91
CA ILE A 403 -21.77 -20.42 -5.07
C ILE A 403 -22.84 -20.96 -6.02
N ALA A 404 -22.46 -21.64 -7.09
CA ALA A 404 -23.44 -22.27 -7.96
C ALA A 404 -24.26 -23.36 -7.24
N ALA A 405 -23.65 -24.07 -6.28
CA ALA A 405 -24.32 -25.09 -5.49
C ALA A 405 -25.18 -24.52 -4.35
N ALA A 406 -24.66 -23.58 -3.57
CA ALA A 406 -25.27 -23.11 -2.31
C ALA A 406 -25.69 -21.63 -2.33
N GLY A 407 -25.35 -20.86 -3.37
CA GLY A 407 -25.62 -19.42 -3.46
C GLY A 407 -27.10 -19.07 -3.41
N LEU A 408 -27.97 -19.86 -4.06
CA LEU A 408 -29.41 -19.66 -3.96
C LEU A 408 -29.91 -19.91 -2.53
N LEU A 409 -29.39 -20.95 -1.87
CA LEU A 409 -29.74 -21.26 -0.48
C LEU A 409 -29.34 -20.11 0.45
N TRP A 410 -28.10 -19.64 0.35
CA TRP A 410 -27.60 -18.51 1.13
C TRP A 410 -28.43 -17.25 0.91
N ARG A 411 -28.79 -16.96 -0.34
CA ARG A 411 -29.67 -15.83 -0.68
C ARG A 411 -31.06 -15.96 -0.07
N LEU A 412 -31.67 -17.16 -0.11
CA LEU A 412 -32.97 -17.42 0.52
C LEU A 412 -32.92 -17.30 2.06
N MET A 413 -31.77 -17.63 2.66
CA MET A 413 -31.50 -17.45 4.08
C MET A 413 -31.11 -16.02 4.46
N GLY A 414 -31.10 -15.07 3.51
CA GLY A 414 -30.68 -13.69 3.75
C GLY A 414 -29.19 -13.51 4.01
N LYS A 415 -28.36 -14.52 3.76
CA LYS A 415 -26.90 -14.46 3.93
C LYS A 415 -26.26 -13.74 2.74
N ARG A 416 -25.31 -12.86 3.01
CA ARG A 416 -24.59 -12.12 1.97
C ARG A 416 -23.37 -12.87 1.49
N VAL A 417 -23.14 -12.88 0.17
CA VAL A 417 -22.08 -13.67 -0.46
C VAL A 417 -21.04 -12.75 -1.10
N GLY A 418 -19.84 -12.73 -0.53
CA GLY A 418 -18.64 -12.18 -1.14
C GLY A 418 -17.93 -13.22 -1.99
N PHE A 419 -17.56 -12.87 -3.22
CA PHE A 419 -16.88 -13.80 -4.13
C PHE A 419 -15.59 -13.19 -4.67
N TRP A 420 -14.46 -13.80 -4.30
CA TRP A 420 -13.17 -13.46 -4.90
C TRP A 420 -12.93 -14.27 -6.16
N TYR A 421 -12.83 -13.57 -7.30
CA TYR A 421 -12.51 -14.21 -8.57
C TYR A 421 -11.55 -13.36 -9.41
N ASN A 422 -10.37 -13.94 -9.72
CA ASN A 422 -9.29 -13.26 -10.45
C ASN A 422 -8.97 -13.88 -11.83
N ASP A 423 -9.72 -14.89 -12.27
CA ASP A 423 -9.51 -15.49 -13.59
C ASP A 423 -10.12 -14.60 -14.70
N ALA A 424 -9.45 -14.54 -15.84
CA ALA A 424 -9.93 -13.88 -17.05
C ALA A 424 -11.01 -14.71 -17.77
N HIS A 425 -11.08 -16.01 -17.51
CA HIS A 425 -12.03 -16.92 -18.15
C HIS A 425 -13.41 -16.88 -17.49
N SER A 426 -14.46 -16.96 -18.32
CA SER A 426 -15.85 -17.10 -17.89
C SER A 426 -16.41 -18.44 -18.32
N SER A 427 -17.11 -19.14 -17.42
CA SER A 427 -17.99 -20.26 -17.75
C SER A 427 -19.45 -19.91 -17.43
N TRP A 428 -20.40 -20.74 -17.86
CA TRP A 428 -21.80 -20.61 -17.44
C TRP A 428 -21.94 -20.69 -15.91
N LEU A 429 -21.11 -21.53 -15.27
CA LEU A 429 -21.04 -21.69 -13.82
C LEU A 429 -20.52 -20.41 -13.15
N THR A 430 -19.48 -19.79 -13.71
CA THR A 430 -18.94 -18.51 -13.23
C THR A 430 -19.99 -17.40 -13.31
N ARG A 431 -20.78 -17.35 -14.39
CA ARG A 431 -21.86 -16.36 -14.54
C ARG A 431 -22.96 -16.55 -13.49
N ALA A 432 -23.36 -17.79 -13.26
CA ALA A 432 -24.33 -18.12 -12.21
C ALA A 432 -23.80 -17.71 -10.82
N ALA A 433 -22.56 -18.07 -10.50
CA ALA A 433 -21.92 -17.68 -9.24
C ALA A 433 -21.89 -16.16 -9.05
N ILE A 434 -21.47 -15.42 -10.08
CA ILE A 434 -21.44 -13.96 -10.05
C ILE A 434 -22.83 -13.36 -9.79
N SER A 435 -23.87 -13.86 -10.46
CA SER A 435 -25.25 -13.38 -10.29
C SER A 435 -25.83 -13.64 -8.89
N LEU A 436 -25.31 -14.65 -8.20
CA LEU A 436 -25.70 -15.01 -6.84
C LEU A 436 -24.79 -14.37 -5.78
N SER A 437 -23.80 -13.58 -6.18
CA SER A 437 -22.89 -12.89 -5.29
C SER A 437 -23.33 -11.44 -5.06
N ASP A 438 -23.27 -11.00 -3.81
CA ASP A 438 -23.55 -9.62 -3.41
C ASP A 438 -22.42 -8.67 -3.78
N VAL A 439 -21.18 -9.10 -3.53
CA VAL A 439 -19.96 -8.32 -3.77
C VAL A 439 -18.96 -9.21 -4.49
N LEU A 440 -18.41 -8.70 -5.59
CA LEU A 440 -17.35 -9.38 -6.31
C LEU A 440 -16.02 -8.71 -6.01
N PHE A 441 -15.02 -9.51 -5.73
CA PHE A 441 -13.69 -9.04 -5.42
C PHE A 441 -12.71 -9.44 -6.51
N TYR A 442 -11.87 -8.50 -6.94
CA TYR A 442 -10.83 -8.74 -7.93
C TYR A 442 -9.59 -7.89 -7.64
N SER A 443 -8.42 -8.39 -8.01
CA SER A 443 -7.13 -7.68 -7.90
C SER A 443 -6.53 -7.33 -9.25
N SER A 444 -6.99 -7.96 -10.34
CA SER A 444 -6.55 -7.62 -11.70
C SER A 444 -7.69 -6.99 -12.49
N PRO A 445 -7.50 -5.82 -13.11
CA PRO A 445 -8.47 -5.20 -14.02
C PRO A 445 -8.89 -6.08 -15.20
N ASN A 446 -8.11 -7.13 -15.53
CA ASN A 446 -8.42 -8.06 -16.62
C ASN A 446 -9.19 -9.30 -16.15
N SER A 447 -9.44 -9.44 -14.85
CA SER A 447 -10.34 -10.46 -14.31
C SER A 447 -11.71 -10.34 -14.97
N TYR A 448 -12.36 -11.49 -15.22
CA TYR A 448 -13.74 -11.49 -15.68
C TYR A 448 -14.67 -10.77 -14.69
N ALA A 449 -14.36 -10.84 -13.39
CA ALA A 449 -15.12 -10.18 -12.34
C ALA A 449 -15.06 -8.64 -12.43
N ALA A 450 -13.98 -8.06 -12.97
CA ALA A 450 -13.80 -6.60 -13.06
C ALA A 450 -14.85 -5.92 -13.97
N ARG A 451 -15.59 -6.70 -14.78
CA ARG A 451 -16.58 -6.20 -15.75
C ARG A 451 -17.95 -5.91 -15.13
N PHE A 452 -18.16 -6.23 -13.85
CA PHE A 452 -19.47 -6.18 -13.22
C PHE A 452 -19.59 -4.96 -12.27
N PRO A 453 -20.78 -4.35 -12.16
CA PRO A 453 -20.98 -3.12 -11.39
C PRO A 453 -20.83 -3.31 -9.86
N ASN A 454 -21.09 -4.51 -9.35
CA ASN A 454 -20.87 -4.89 -7.95
C ASN A 454 -19.43 -5.35 -7.68
N ALA A 455 -18.52 -5.22 -8.64
CA ALA A 455 -17.12 -5.53 -8.47
C ALA A 455 -16.37 -4.45 -7.69
N ARG A 456 -15.47 -4.88 -6.82
CA ARG A 456 -14.62 -4.06 -5.98
C ARG A 456 -13.18 -4.50 -6.21
N HIS A 457 -12.37 -3.55 -6.65
CA HIS A 457 -10.94 -3.75 -6.76
C HIS A 457 -10.36 -3.85 -5.34
N ILE A 458 -9.65 -4.94 -5.08
CA ILE A 458 -8.96 -5.17 -3.82
C ILE A 458 -7.51 -5.60 -4.08
N PRO A 459 -6.56 -5.09 -3.28
CA PRO A 459 -5.17 -5.52 -3.39
C PRO A 459 -4.99 -7.01 -3.09
N THR A 460 -3.83 -7.54 -3.49
CA THR A 460 -3.45 -8.96 -3.40
C THR A 460 -3.52 -9.57 -1.98
N GLY A 461 -3.31 -8.77 -0.93
CA GLY A 461 -3.26 -9.21 0.48
C GLY A 461 -2.09 -10.16 0.78
N ILE A 462 -0.91 -9.58 0.97
CA ILE A 462 0.35 -10.23 1.33
C ILE A 462 0.54 -10.15 2.84
N ASP A 463 0.84 -11.28 3.47
CA ASP A 463 1.32 -11.33 4.86
C ASP A 463 2.74 -10.76 4.94
N ALA A 464 2.85 -9.43 4.90
CA ALA A 464 4.12 -8.73 4.85
C ALA A 464 4.99 -8.97 6.10
N GLN A 465 4.36 -9.21 7.26
CA GLN A 465 5.09 -9.48 8.52
C GLN A 465 5.89 -10.78 8.43
N MET A 466 5.35 -11.81 7.77
CA MET A 466 6.05 -13.08 7.56
C MET A 466 7.43 -12.89 6.92
N TYR A 467 7.56 -11.91 6.01
CA TYR A 467 8.80 -11.64 5.28
C TYR A 467 9.74 -10.66 6.00
N LEU A 468 9.19 -9.76 6.82
CA LEU A 468 10.00 -8.79 7.61
C LEU A 468 10.82 -9.48 8.70
N ASN A 469 10.30 -10.56 9.29
CA ASN A 469 10.94 -11.27 10.38
C ASN A 469 12.10 -12.19 9.93
N GLN A 470 12.30 -12.36 8.61
CA GLN A 470 13.32 -13.25 8.07
C GLN A 470 14.62 -12.46 7.78
N PRO A 471 15.73 -12.75 8.47
CA PRO A 471 17.02 -12.12 8.17
C PRO A 471 17.46 -12.43 6.74
N ARG A 472 17.95 -11.41 6.02
CA ARG A 472 18.49 -11.58 4.66
C ARG A 472 19.87 -12.20 4.69
N ASN A 473 20.09 -13.17 3.80
CA ASN A 473 21.36 -13.88 3.60
C ASN A 473 21.62 -14.11 2.10
N ALA A 474 21.22 -13.14 1.28
CA ALA A 474 21.27 -13.22 -0.16
C ALA A 474 22.70 -13.36 -0.69
N LYS A 475 22.91 -14.29 -1.63
CA LYS A 475 24.20 -14.47 -2.29
C LYS A 475 24.35 -13.49 -3.45
N PRO A 476 25.47 -12.78 -3.61
CA PRO A 476 25.68 -11.92 -4.78
C PRO A 476 25.49 -12.68 -6.09
N GLY A 477 24.76 -12.10 -7.04
CA GLY A 477 24.45 -12.73 -8.33
C GLY A 477 23.38 -13.82 -8.30
N SER A 478 22.71 -14.03 -7.16
CA SER A 478 21.61 -15.00 -7.06
C SER A 478 20.30 -14.43 -7.62
N LEU A 479 19.76 -15.13 -8.60
CA LEU A 479 18.52 -14.81 -9.30
C LEU A 479 17.45 -15.82 -8.91
N LEU A 480 16.22 -15.35 -8.72
CA LEU A 480 15.08 -16.18 -8.34
C LEU A 480 13.95 -16.01 -9.34
N PHE A 481 13.41 -17.13 -9.81
CA PHE A 481 12.10 -17.19 -10.43
C PHE A 481 11.21 -18.11 -9.59
N LEU A 482 10.07 -17.59 -9.13
CA LEU A 482 9.06 -18.37 -8.39
C LEU A 482 7.72 -18.33 -9.13
N GLY A 483 7.25 -19.49 -9.58
CA GLY A 483 5.94 -19.64 -10.22
C GLY A 483 5.84 -20.86 -11.13
N ARG A 484 4.62 -21.24 -11.50
CA ARG A 484 4.41 -22.37 -12.42
C ARG A 484 5.11 -22.16 -13.77
N ILE A 485 5.69 -23.23 -14.31
CA ILE A 485 6.33 -23.22 -15.63
C ILE A 485 5.25 -23.29 -16.70
N THR A 486 4.82 -22.12 -17.17
CA THR A 486 3.80 -21.97 -18.23
C THR A 486 4.24 -20.92 -19.25
N PRO A 487 3.75 -20.97 -20.50
CA PRO A 487 4.07 -19.96 -21.52
C PRO A 487 3.74 -18.52 -21.06
N LYS A 488 2.64 -18.33 -20.32
CA LYS A 488 2.19 -17.01 -19.83
C LYS A 488 3.18 -16.34 -18.86
N LYS A 489 3.99 -17.14 -18.16
CA LYS A 489 5.02 -16.63 -17.23
C LYS A 489 6.31 -16.21 -17.94
N ASN A 490 6.41 -16.42 -19.26
CA ASN A 490 7.52 -15.96 -20.10
C ASN A 490 8.91 -16.39 -19.57
N LEU A 491 9.00 -17.62 -19.06
CA LEU A 491 10.24 -18.17 -18.51
C LEU A 491 11.31 -18.38 -19.58
N GLY A 492 10.90 -18.66 -20.83
CA GLY A 492 11.82 -18.82 -21.96
C GLY A 492 12.68 -17.58 -22.22
N GLU A 493 12.11 -16.38 -22.14
CA GLU A 493 12.86 -15.13 -22.29
C GLU A 493 13.79 -14.87 -21.10
N THR A 494 13.38 -15.23 -19.88
CA THR A 494 14.25 -15.19 -18.70
C THR A 494 15.47 -16.12 -18.85
N LEU A 495 15.26 -17.37 -19.28
CA LEU A 495 16.34 -18.31 -19.53
C LEU A 495 17.28 -17.85 -20.65
N ALA A 496 16.73 -17.27 -21.73
CA ALA A 496 17.52 -16.68 -22.79
C ALA A 496 18.34 -15.47 -22.31
N ALA A 497 17.79 -14.64 -21.42
CA ALA A 497 18.53 -13.54 -20.79
C ALA A 497 19.70 -14.05 -19.94
N VAL A 498 19.46 -15.05 -19.08
CA VAL A 498 20.49 -15.67 -18.25
C VAL A 498 21.58 -16.32 -19.11
N SER A 499 21.21 -17.02 -20.18
CA SER A 499 22.17 -17.60 -21.14
C SER A 499 23.09 -16.54 -21.76
N ARG A 500 22.53 -15.40 -22.18
CA ARG A 500 23.31 -14.28 -22.73
C ARG A 500 24.27 -13.66 -21.73
N LEU A 501 23.88 -13.57 -20.45
CA LEU A 501 24.71 -13.01 -19.39
C LEU A 501 25.83 -13.97 -18.97
N ALA A 502 25.50 -15.25 -18.81
CA ALA A 502 26.50 -16.30 -18.53
C ALA A 502 27.56 -16.36 -19.65
N GLY A 503 27.14 -16.28 -20.92
CA GLY A 503 28.06 -16.22 -22.06
C GLY A 503 28.96 -14.98 -22.12
N LYS A 504 28.63 -13.91 -21.37
CA LYS A 504 29.47 -12.71 -21.20
C LYS A 504 30.36 -12.78 -19.96
N GLY A 505 30.35 -13.90 -19.22
CA GLY A 505 31.15 -14.08 -18.00
C GLY A 505 30.55 -13.46 -16.74
N GLU A 506 29.28 -13.03 -16.77
CA GLU A 506 28.61 -12.54 -15.56
C GLU A 506 28.42 -13.68 -14.56
N LYS A 507 28.84 -13.49 -13.30
CA LYS A 507 28.73 -14.49 -12.23
C LYS A 507 27.32 -14.49 -11.65
N ILE A 508 26.42 -15.23 -12.31
CA ILE A 508 25.01 -15.33 -11.90
C ILE A 508 24.57 -16.78 -11.71
N LYS A 509 23.57 -16.97 -10.86
CA LYS A 509 22.89 -18.26 -10.69
C LYS A 509 21.39 -18.06 -10.57
N LEU A 510 20.62 -18.67 -11.48
CA LEU A 510 19.16 -18.68 -11.44
C LEU A 510 18.64 -19.95 -10.78
N ASP A 511 17.90 -19.79 -9.69
CA ASP A 511 17.09 -20.86 -9.11
C ASP A 511 15.62 -20.70 -9.55
N ILE A 512 15.04 -21.78 -10.09
CA ILE A 512 13.65 -21.85 -10.52
C ILE A 512 12.87 -22.72 -9.56
N TYR A 513 11.93 -22.10 -8.85
CA TYR A 513 10.95 -22.78 -8.02
C TYR A 513 9.58 -22.73 -8.71
N GLY A 514 8.96 -23.90 -8.86
CA GLY A 514 7.66 -24.04 -9.50
C GLY A 514 7.43 -25.42 -10.12
N THR A 515 6.16 -25.77 -10.25
CA THR A 515 5.72 -27.01 -10.89
C THR A 515 5.19 -26.73 -12.30
N THR A 516 5.11 -27.80 -13.09
CA THR A 516 4.50 -27.80 -14.42
C THR A 516 3.18 -28.54 -14.34
N ARG A 517 2.17 -28.06 -15.07
CA ARG A 517 0.91 -28.78 -15.22
C ARG A 517 1.03 -29.80 -16.37
N PRO A 518 0.22 -30.88 -16.37
CA PRO A 518 0.25 -31.86 -17.46
C PRO A 518 0.13 -31.21 -18.86
N GLU A 519 -0.72 -30.19 -19.02
CA GLU A 519 -0.87 -29.47 -20.28
C GLU A 519 0.37 -28.67 -20.73
N ASP A 520 1.24 -28.28 -19.79
CA ASP A 520 2.44 -27.47 -20.02
C ASP A 520 3.74 -28.31 -20.04
N GLU A 521 3.68 -29.64 -19.85
CA GLU A 521 4.86 -30.52 -19.78
C GLU A 521 5.71 -30.44 -21.04
N LYS A 522 5.08 -30.40 -22.22
CA LYS A 522 5.79 -30.26 -23.50
C LYS A 522 6.61 -28.96 -23.54
N TYR A 523 6.04 -27.85 -23.07
CA TYR A 523 6.72 -26.56 -23.00
C TYR A 523 7.90 -26.60 -22.02
N ALA A 524 7.70 -27.16 -20.82
CA ALA A 524 8.76 -27.27 -19.83
C ALA A 524 9.93 -28.14 -20.32
N ASN A 525 9.64 -29.27 -20.98
CA ASN A 525 10.66 -30.16 -21.55
C ASN A 525 11.44 -29.47 -22.68
N GLN A 526 10.77 -28.68 -23.52
CA GLN A 526 11.45 -27.85 -24.53
C GLN A 526 12.41 -26.84 -23.91
N LEU A 527 12.00 -26.15 -22.83
CA LEU A 527 12.89 -25.22 -22.12
C LEU A 527 14.10 -25.93 -21.51
N ARG A 528 13.89 -27.05 -20.81
CA ARG A 528 14.97 -27.83 -20.19
C ARG A 528 15.99 -28.32 -21.23
N SER A 529 15.51 -28.83 -22.36
CA SER A 529 16.38 -29.27 -23.46
C SER A 529 17.19 -28.10 -24.04
N LYS A 530 16.49 -27.01 -24.39
CA LYS A 530 17.10 -25.81 -25.01
C LYS A 530 18.15 -25.13 -24.13
N PHE A 531 17.99 -25.16 -22.82
CA PHE A 531 18.86 -24.46 -21.87
C PHE A 531 19.67 -25.40 -20.96
N SER A 532 19.85 -26.66 -21.37
CA SER A 532 20.60 -27.69 -20.61
C SER A 532 22.04 -27.28 -20.27
N GLU A 533 22.68 -26.48 -21.11
CA GLU A 533 24.04 -25.99 -20.88
C GLU A 533 24.14 -25.04 -19.66
N LEU A 534 23.08 -24.30 -19.33
CA LEU A 534 23.05 -23.47 -18.13
C LEU A 534 23.04 -24.31 -16.85
N GLU A 535 22.42 -25.49 -16.90
CA GLU A 535 22.40 -26.43 -15.78
C GLU A 535 23.77 -27.11 -15.62
N ARG A 536 24.39 -27.54 -16.73
CA ARG A 536 25.75 -28.12 -16.72
C ARG A 536 26.80 -27.16 -16.17
N SER A 537 26.70 -25.88 -16.53
CA SER A 537 27.58 -24.81 -16.04
C SER A 537 27.23 -24.30 -14.64
N LYS A 538 26.21 -24.87 -13.98
CA LYS A 538 25.69 -24.48 -12.65
C LYS A 538 25.13 -23.05 -12.55
N ALA A 539 24.89 -22.40 -13.70
CA ALA A 539 24.22 -21.10 -13.78
C ALA A 539 22.69 -21.19 -13.61
N LEU A 540 22.13 -22.40 -13.65
CA LEU A 540 20.70 -22.67 -13.51
C LEU A 540 20.46 -23.87 -12.57
N SER A 541 19.42 -23.81 -11.73
CA SER A 541 18.96 -24.95 -10.95
C SER A 541 17.43 -24.98 -10.86
N TYR A 542 16.83 -26.13 -11.22
CA TYR A 542 15.40 -26.38 -11.00
C TYR A 542 15.18 -26.98 -9.61
N ARG A 543 14.38 -26.31 -8.78
CA ARG A 543 14.22 -26.65 -7.35
C ARG A 543 12.88 -27.31 -6.99
N GLY A 544 11.95 -27.40 -7.95
CA GLY A 544 10.61 -27.96 -7.72
C GLY A 544 9.68 -26.99 -7.00
N SER A 545 8.62 -27.50 -6.38
CA SER A 545 7.71 -26.68 -5.55
C SER A 545 8.35 -26.29 -4.23
N VAL A 546 7.97 -25.12 -3.70
CA VAL A 546 8.28 -24.66 -2.35
C VAL A 546 6.99 -24.45 -1.58
N LEU A 547 7.01 -24.75 -0.28
CA LEU A 547 5.87 -24.54 0.61
C LEU A 547 5.75 -23.05 1.00
N SER A 548 4.54 -22.60 1.31
CA SER A 548 4.28 -21.17 1.59
C SER A 548 5.12 -20.64 2.75
N ASP A 549 5.29 -21.44 3.80
CA ASP A 549 6.08 -21.14 5.00
C ASP A 549 7.60 -21.15 4.78
N GLN A 550 8.06 -21.81 3.71
CA GLN A 550 9.46 -21.83 3.29
C GLN A 550 9.82 -20.69 2.34
N THR A 551 8.81 -20.05 1.72
CA THR A 551 9.05 -18.93 0.80
C THR A 551 9.86 -17.77 1.40
N PRO A 552 9.71 -17.37 2.68
CA PRO A 552 10.53 -16.30 3.26
C PRO A 552 12.03 -16.58 3.17
N ALA A 553 12.46 -17.80 3.52
CA ALA A 553 13.86 -18.20 3.45
C ALA A 553 14.37 -18.26 2.00
N VAL A 554 13.52 -18.70 1.06
CA VAL A 554 13.86 -18.68 -0.37
C VAL A 554 14.06 -17.26 -0.87
N TYR A 555 13.16 -16.31 -0.59
CA TYR A 555 13.34 -14.92 -1.01
C TYR A 555 14.54 -14.26 -0.31
N ALA A 556 14.73 -14.50 0.99
CA ALA A 556 15.82 -13.92 1.77
C ALA A 556 17.22 -14.35 1.30
N SER A 557 17.32 -15.55 0.69
CA SER A 557 18.58 -16.10 0.14
C SER A 557 18.88 -15.66 -1.29
N HIS A 558 17.99 -14.89 -1.93
CA HIS A 558 18.16 -14.41 -3.29
C HIS A 558 18.24 -12.88 -3.37
N GLU A 559 19.12 -12.40 -4.24
CA GLU A 559 19.35 -10.97 -4.44
C GLU A 559 18.30 -10.36 -5.36
N ILE A 560 18.06 -10.99 -6.51
CA ILE A 560 17.18 -10.47 -7.57
C ILE A 560 16.06 -11.46 -7.84
N PHE A 561 14.82 -10.99 -7.75
CA PHE A 561 13.63 -11.71 -8.21
C PHE A 561 13.27 -11.30 -9.64
N ILE A 562 12.99 -12.27 -10.50
CA ILE A 562 12.66 -12.04 -11.91
C ILE A 562 11.19 -12.36 -12.17
N HIS A 563 10.48 -11.37 -12.71
CA HIS A 563 9.09 -11.47 -13.12
C HIS A 563 8.91 -10.95 -14.56
N SER A 564 9.08 -11.83 -15.55
CA SER A 564 9.06 -11.47 -16.98
C SER A 564 7.73 -11.74 -17.71
N GLY A 565 6.73 -12.25 -17.01
CA GLY A 565 5.44 -12.60 -17.59
C GLY A 565 4.51 -11.41 -17.68
N SER A 566 3.74 -11.31 -18.78
CA SER A 566 2.60 -10.41 -18.89
C SER A 566 1.40 -10.96 -18.12
N MET A 567 1.58 -11.34 -16.86
CA MET A 567 0.43 -11.55 -16.00
C MET A 567 -0.08 -10.16 -15.61
N ARG A 568 -1.00 -9.65 -16.42
CA ARG A 568 -2.00 -8.71 -15.94
C ARG A 568 -3.01 -9.47 -15.07
N GLY A 569 -2.52 -10.07 -13.99
CA GLY A 569 -3.16 -11.09 -13.16
C GLY A 569 -2.62 -11.04 -11.74
N PHE A 570 -3.10 -11.91 -10.86
CA PHE A 570 -2.73 -11.96 -9.44
C PHE A 570 -1.21 -12.21 -9.23
N ASN A 571 -0.43 -11.14 -9.06
CA ASN A 571 1.04 -11.17 -8.98
C ASN A 571 1.55 -11.30 -7.54
N LYS A 572 1.03 -12.28 -6.81
CA LYS A 572 1.42 -12.56 -5.41
C LYS A 572 2.92 -12.67 -5.22
N THR A 573 3.61 -13.49 -6.00
CA THR A 573 5.06 -13.74 -5.85
C THR A 573 5.91 -12.49 -6.09
N LEU A 574 5.43 -11.56 -6.91
CA LEU A 574 6.09 -10.27 -7.12
C LEU A 574 6.07 -9.43 -5.84
N TYR A 575 4.90 -9.29 -5.20
CA TYR A 575 4.75 -8.52 -3.97
C TYR A 575 5.38 -9.22 -2.76
N GLU A 576 5.40 -10.55 -2.71
CA GLU A 576 6.17 -11.31 -1.71
C GLU A 576 7.67 -11.03 -1.83
N ALA A 577 8.23 -11.07 -3.03
CA ALA A 577 9.64 -10.76 -3.27
C ALA A 577 9.97 -9.32 -2.84
N MET A 578 9.08 -8.37 -3.13
CA MET A 578 9.18 -6.98 -2.66
C MET A 578 9.16 -6.90 -1.14
N ALA A 579 8.23 -7.58 -0.46
CA ALA A 579 8.13 -7.62 1.00
C ALA A 579 9.38 -8.24 1.65
N ALA A 580 9.95 -9.29 1.04
CA ALA A 580 11.18 -9.95 1.49
C ALA A 580 12.47 -9.17 1.16
N GLY A 581 12.35 -8.05 0.47
CA GLY A 581 13.49 -7.18 0.14
C GLY A 581 14.38 -7.71 -0.97
N CYS A 582 13.86 -8.49 -1.92
CA CYS A 582 14.56 -8.74 -3.18
C CYS A 582 14.58 -7.46 -4.03
N LEU A 583 15.64 -7.26 -4.82
CA LEU A 583 15.54 -6.41 -6.00
C LEU A 583 14.60 -7.10 -7.00
N VAL A 584 13.84 -6.33 -7.76
CA VAL A 584 12.83 -6.88 -8.66
C VAL A 584 13.11 -6.45 -10.09
N VAL A 585 13.39 -7.43 -10.95
CA VAL A 585 13.42 -7.24 -12.41
C VAL A 585 12.06 -7.68 -12.95
N THR A 586 11.26 -6.72 -13.42
CA THR A 586 9.88 -6.99 -13.83
C THR A 586 9.46 -6.28 -15.10
N SER A 587 8.54 -6.89 -15.85
CA SER A 587 7.81 -6.27 -16.97
C SER A 587 6.38 -5.85 -16.61
N ASP A 588 6.00 -5.96 -15.34
CA ASP A 588 4.64 -5.68 -14.89
C ASP A 588 4.35 -4.18 -14.80
N SER A 589 3.46 -3.69 -15.66
CA SER A 589 3.09 -2.28 -15.72
C SER A 589 2.46 -1.73 -14.45
N GLU A 590 1.85 -2.56 -13.58
CA GLU A 590 1.22 -2.10 -12.35
C GLU A 590 2.23 -1.52 -11.35
N VAL A 591 3.47 -2.01 -11.38
CA VAL A 591 4.56 -1.56 -10.49
C VAL A 591 5.59 -0.69 -11.20
N LYS A 592 5.32 -0.27 -12.44
CA LYS A 592 6.25 0.51 -13.28
C LYS A 592 6.68 1.84 -12.66
N GLU A 593 5.77 2.49 -11.94
CA GLU A 593 6.04 3.77 -11.26
C GLU A 593 6.69 3.57 -9.89
N VAL A 594 6.75 2.33 -9.40
CA VAL A 594 7.29 1.98 -8.08
C VAL A 594 8.70 1.42 -8.20
N VAL A 595 8.90 0.43 -9.08
CA VAL A 595 10.20 -0.22 -9.31
C VAL A 595 11.16 0.73 -10.00
N ASP A 596 12.44 0.70 -9.63
CA ASP A 596 13.49 1.45 -10.31
C ASP A 596 13.45 1.18 -11.83
N LYS A 597 13.36 2.26 -12.62
CA LYS A 597 13.28 2.22 -14.09
C LYS A 597 14.43 1.45 -14.73
N ARG A 598 15.58 1.36 -14.07
CA ARG A 598 16.75 0.57 -14.51
C ARG A 598 16.44 -0.93 -14.50
N LEU A 599 15.61 -1.39 -13.57
CA LEU A 599 15.23 -2.78 -13.34
C LEU A 599 13.95 -3.18 -14.10
N PHE A 600 13.28 -2.22 -14.71
CA PHE A 600 12.06 -2.46 -15.49
C PHE A 600 12.36 -3.00 -16.90
N ALA A 601 11.89 -4.21 -17.20
CA ALA A 601 12.04 -4.88 -18.49
C ALA A 601 10.79 -4.64 -19.37
N ALA A 602 10.68 -3.45 -19.97
CA ALA A 602 9.43 -2.94 -20.55
C ALA A 602 8.73 -3.84 -21.58
N ASP A 603 9.47 -4.58 -22.41
CA ASP A 603 8.91 -5.47 -23.44
C ASP A 603 8.98 -6.96 -23.05
N GLY A 604 9.49 -7.28 -21.86
CA GLY A 604 9.67 -8.66 -21.40
C GLY A 604 10.59 -9.52 -22.28
N SER A 605 11.35 -8.91 -23.20
CA SER A 605 12.29 -9.63 -24.07
C SER A 605 13.53 -10.05 -23.29
N ALA A 606 14.19 -11.11 -23.75
CA ALA A 606 15.46 -11.57 -23.20
C ALA A 606 16.53 -10.46 -23.20
N GLY A 607 16.45 -9.50 -24.14
CA GLY A 607 17.36 -8.36 -24.20
C GLY A 607 17.11 -7.37 -23.08
N ALA A 608 15.83 -6.99 -22.87
CA ALA A 608 15.44 -6.08 -21.80
C ALA A 608 15.67 -6.69 -20.41
N ILE A 609 15.32 -7.97 -20.23
CA ILE A 609 15.55 -8.70 -18.98
C ILE A 609 17.05 -8.77 -18.67
N ALA A 610 17.89 -9.16 -19.64
CA ALA A 610 19.35 -9.22 -19.44
C ALA A 610 19.92 -7.85 -19.05
N LYS A 611 19.47 -6.78 -19.71
CA LYS A 611 19.90 -5.41 -19.40
C LYS A 611 19.48 -4.98 -18.01
N ALA A 612 18.27 -5.32 -17.59
CA ALA A 612 17.76 -5.02 -16.25
C ALA A 612 18.52 -5.79 -15.16
N ILE A 613 18.82 -7.08 -15.39
CA ILE A 613 19.67 -7.89 -14.49
C ILE A 613 21.08 -7.28 -14.38
N SER A 614 21.74 -6.98 -15.50
CA SER A 614 23.08 -6.35 -15.46
C SER A 614 23.08 -5.01 -14.73
N ARG A 615 21.98 -4.25 -14.78
CA ARG A 615 21.85 -3.00 -14.02
C ARG A 615 21.64 -3.26 -12.54
N ALA A 616 20.82 -4.26 -12.18
CA ALA A 616 20.62 -4.68 -10.80
C ALA A 616 21.94 -5.07 -10.12
N LEU A 617 22.77 -5.87 -10.81
CA LEU A 617 24.07 -6.33 -10.32
C LEU A 617 25.11 -5.20 -10.15
N ARG A 618 24.85 -4.01 -10.71
CA ARG A 618 25.73 -2.85 -10.66
C ARG A 618 25.23 -1.75 -9.75
N LEU A 619 24.07 -1.95 -9.10
CA LEU A 619 23.62 -1.03 -8.06
C LEU A 619 24.62 -1.04 -6.91
N THR A 620 24.89 0.14 -6.37
CA THR A 620 25.59 0.25 -5.09
C THR A 620 24.72 -0.32 -3.96
N GLU A 621 25.33 -0.71 -2.84
CA GLU A 621 24.54 -1.24 -1.71
C GLU A 621 23.52 -0.20 -1.19
N THR A 622 23.87 1.09 -1.23
CA THR A 622 22.95 2.18 -0.87
C THR A 622 21.73 2.22 -1.80
N GLU A 623 21.93 2.22 -3.11
CA GLU A 623 20.82 2.22 -4.08
C GLU A 623 19.96 0.96 -3.96
N ALA A 624 20.60 -0.20 -3.74
CA ALA A 624 19.88 -1.45 -3.53
C ALA A 624 19.06 -1.41 -2.23
N ALA A 625 19.61 -0.88 -1.14
CA ALA A 625 18.92 -0.74 0.13
C ALA A 625 17.71 0.21 0.03
N GLU A 626 17.86 1.35 -0.64
CA GLU A 626 16.78 2.31 -0.92
C GLU A 626 15.67 1.68 -1.74
N GLU A 627 16.02 0.97 -2.82
CA GLU A 627 15.03 0.27 -3.66
C GLU A 627 14.26 -0.77 -2.83
N ARG A 628 14.96 -1.60 -2.06
CA ARG A 628 14.34 -2.61 -1.20
C ARG A 628 13.40 -1.97 -0.16
N ALA A 629 13.82 -0.86 0.47
CA ALA A 629 13.00 -0.15 1.45
C ALA A 629 11.73 0.42 0.82
N LYS A 630 11.86 1.06 -0.35
CA LYS A 630 10.73 1.58 -1.12
C LYS A 630 9.74 0.49 -1.51
N LEU A 631 10.22 -0.65 -2.01
CA LEU A 631 9.37 -1.79 -2.40
C LEU A 631 8.63 -2.39 -1.19
N ARG A 632 9.31 -2.55 -0.04
CA ARG A 632 8.67 -2.99 1.20
C ARG A 632 7.59 -2.03 1.69
N ALA A 633 7.88 -0.73 1.70
CA ALA A 633 6.93 0.30 2.10
C ALA A 633 5.68 0.29 1.20
N PHE A 634 5.88 0.15 -0.11
CA PHE A 634 4.80 0.01 -1.08
C PHE A 634 3.89 -1.20 -0.79
N VAL A 635 4.46 -2.40 -0.59
CA VAL A 635 3.67 -3.59 -0.27
C VAL A 635 2.94 -3.44 1.06
N ARG A 636 3.60 -2.89 2.09
CA ARG A 636 2.98 -2.67 3.40
C ARG A 636 1.81 -1.69 3.31
N ARG A 637 1.94 -0.64 2.52
CA ARG A 637 0.92 0.40 2.37
C ARG A 637 -0.28 -0.09 1.55
N GLU A 638 -0.02 -0.77 0.44
CA GLU A 638 -1.05 -1.02 -0.58
C GLU A 638 -1.53 -2.46 -0.64
N HIS A 639 -0.69 -3.42 -0.25
CA HIS A 639 -0.99 -4.85 -0.44
C HIS A 639 -0.98 -5.65 0.87
N ALA A 640 -0.80 -5.04 2.04
CA ALA A 640 -0.75 -5.77 3.32
C ALA A 640 -2.08 -6.47 3.64
N LEU A 641 -2.01 -7.77 3.95
CA LEU A 641 -3.16 -8.59 4.30
C LEU A 641 -3.98 -8.01 5.47
N SER A 642 -3.29 -7.49 6.48
CA SER A 642 -3.91 -6.85 7.65
C SER A 642 -4.73 -5.60 7.34
N SER A 643 -4.50 -4.99 6.18
CA SER A 643 -5.31 -3.86 5.68
C SER A 643 -6.41 -4.33 4.74
N VAL A 644 -6.19 -5.39 3.95
CA VAL A 644 -7.14 -5.85 2.93
C VAL A 644 -8.28 -6.68 3.54
N ALA A 645 -7.96 -7.62 4.41
CA ALA A 645 -8.93 -8.55 5.00
C ALA A 645 -10.11 -7.86 5.73
N PRO A 646 -9.90 -6.88 6.63
CA PRO A 646 -11.01 -6.23 7.33
C PRO A 646 -11.92 -5.44 6.37
N ILE A 647 -11.34 -4.75 5.38
CA ILE A 647 -12.10 -4.01 4.34
C ILE A 647 -13.02 -4.96 3.59
N MET A 648 -12.51 -6.13 3.21
CA MET A 648 -13.30 -7.12 2.49
C MET A 648 -14.47 -7.64 3.31
N LEU A 649 -14.21 -8.07 4.55
CA LEU A 649 -15.26 -8.57 5.44
C LEU A 649 -16.34 -7.50 5.68
N GLU A 650 -15.94 -6.25 5.86
CA GLU A 650 -16.87 -5.13 5.99
C GLU A 650 -17.73 -4.91 4.73
N MET A 651 -17.13 -4.95 3.55
CA MET A 651 -17.85 -4.80 2.28
C MET A 651 -18.90 -5.89 2.09
N VAL A 652 -18.61 -7.14 2.48
CA VAL A 652 -19.59 -8.23 2.44
C VAL A 652 -20.72 -7.98 3.44
N ALA A 653 -20.38 -7.54 4.66
CA ALA A 653 -21.33 -7.31 5.74
C ALA A 653 -22.29 -6.12 5.50
N ARG A 654 -21.90 -5.08 4.77
CA ARG A 654 -22.72 -3.85 4.55
C ARG A 654 -23.57 -3.88 3.28
N LYS A 655 -24.88 -3.60 3.38
CA LYS A 655 -25.78 -3.40 2.22
C LYS A 655 -25.19 -2.35 1.26
N GLY A 656 -25.04 -2.70 -0.02
CA GLY A 656 -24.49 -1.83 -1.08
C GLY A 656 -22.97 -1.93 -1.31
N GLY A 657 -22.22 -2.65 -0.46
CA GLY A 657 -20.80 -2.93 -0.68
C GLY A 657 -19.93 -1.68 -0.79
N LYS A 658 -20.28 -0.59 -0.10
CA LYS A 658 -19.49 0.63 0.00
C LYS A 658 -18.65 0.58 1.28
N TYR A 659 -17.36 0.85 1.13
CA TYR A 659 -16.45 1.16 2.25
C TYR A 659 -16.78 2.57 2.76
N GLY A 660 -16.76 2.79 4.08
CA GLY A 660 -16.85 4.14 4.64
C GLY A 660 -15.64 4.96 4.15
N ALA A 661 -15.90 6.09 3.49
CA ALA A 661 -14.87 6.90 2.86
C ALA A 661 -14.05 7.69 3.87
#